data_AF-A0A1I1BFD8-F1
#
_entry.id   AF-A0A1I1BFD8-F1
#
_cell.length_a   1.000
_cell.length_b   1.000
_cell.length_c   1.000
_cell.angle_alpha   90.00
_cell.angle_beta   90.00
_cell.angle_gamma   90.00
#
_symmetry.space_group_name_H-M   'P 1'
#
loop_
_entity.id
_entity.type
_entity.pdbx_description
1 polymer ?
#
loop_
_entity_poly.entity_id
_entity_poly.type
_entity_poly.pdbx_seq_one_letter_code
_entity_poly.pdbx_strand_id
1 'polypeptide(L)'
;MNTIRRNYESHAWCREAVDELRTKLRQAAVGSDIGIPVSPAGWWHQYVCPEHHTELVFDPMERDAHVFRCPYGCELAGEPYRGAWLVYRHQENAREALSAAAVYAATGESACADLACGIVEAYAASYPRYPANPDAQGWMLRGTVFHQALTESIWAVSLLRAVLLLSDGGVDVEARCPGLPLFLAMLEERTGEARRILVEERGDARNNYTAWLNACLSAVYAVRGDGRALAALLETPGGLRDHLSIGVLADGFEFEGSTYYHLFVLRAYLIAAEMTERLGTDLYAMTGTAGQSFYGMLLAAADLTAPNGELPALHDGPYRRVPFAREVAEVMEIGWRVYRAKPLLPVLRQAYAQANGAPRREGLEAVLFGEGEWECEAPFSENRLLSDVRGSRLYPDAGFAVGRQAGNPLSFVLDYGQHGGSHGHYDKLNLVLMHEDGFIAPERGMVPYGSALRHAWYSQTASHNTVTVGGRSQSEHAGVCLKFETGADRTYAWARSEGAYEGAVLDRHLWLSSGWLLDWFVVTLEAEDTVDWWLHLLREAPEETGASEKADGPDGAERAQGLADRDIGDAVQVMADYAQIKAERLAAAESAVVFRARAGDDVHGLAREIAIHALVPAGSELYRIQSPGTSLDPARPMAGLLQRQRGRVVQFAALYAPAGDSAALCRISDTEIEVRGTNGTVAVRLAEDGLLVRPAMSEAGNR
;
A
#
# COMPACT_ATOMS: atom_id res chain seq x y z
N MET A 1 -4.09 26.15 17.45
CA MET A 1 -5.03 27.05 16.72
C MET A 1 -4.40 28.06 15.74
N ASN A 2 -3.23 28.66 16.04
CA ASN A 2 -2.65 29.74 15.19
C ASN A 2 -2.38 29.35 13.72
N THR A 3 -2.09 28.09 13.41
CA THR A 3 -1.80 27.65 12.04
C THR A 3 -3.05 27.50 11.19
N ILE A 4 -4.12 26.84 11.68
CA ILE A 4 -5.36 26.61 10.93
C ILE A 4 -6.02 27.95 10.55
N ARG A 5 -6.19 28.85 11.52
CA ARG A 5 -6.77 30.17 11.26
C ARG A 5 -5.94 30.98 10.28
N ARG A 6 -4.61 31.00 10.45
CA ARG A 6 -3.69 31.66 9.53
C ARG A 6 -3.81 31.11 8.11
N ASN A 7 -3.89 29.79 7.94
CA ASN A 7 -4.05 29.18 6.63
C ASN A 7 -5.40 29.53 6.00
N TYR A 8 -6.48 29.51 6.77
CA TYR A 8 -7.81 29.91 6.32
C TYR A 8 -7.83 31.38 5.85
N GLU A 9 -7.18 32.27 6.58
CA GLU A 9 -7.05 33.68 6.21
C GLU A 9 -6.16 33.88 4.97
N SER A 10 -5.11 33.07 4.81
CA SER A 10 -4.05 33.32 3.82
C SER A 10 -4.19 32.55 2.51
N HIS A 11 -4.83 31.37 2.51
CA HIS A 11 -4.80 30.45 1.37
C HIS A 11 -6.19 30.06 0.87
N ALA A 12 -6.38 30.08 -0.45
CA ALA A 12 -7.64 29.72 -1.09
C ALA A 12 -8.03 28.25 -0.84
N TRP A 13 -7.07 27.33 -1.02
CA TRP A 13 -7.28 25.90 -0.78
C TRP A 13 -7.84 25.62 0.63
N CYS A 14 -7.38 26.35 1.65
CA CYS A 14 -7.83 26.13 3.02
C CYS A 14 -9.25 26.64 3.25
N ARG A 15 -9.65 27.75 2.59
CA ARG A 15 -11.03 28.24 2.65
C ARG A 15 -11.99 27.27 1.98
N GLU A 16 -11.63 26.79 0.79
CA GLU A 16 -12.41 25.82 0.03
C GLU A 16 -12.60 24.51 0.83
N ALA A 17 -11.51 23.96 1.40
CA ALA A 17 -11.57 22.78 2.24
C ALA A 17 -12.44 22.99 3.50
N VAL A 18 -12.35 24.15 4.15
CA VAL A 18 -13.20 24.49 5.31
C VAL A 18 -14.67 24.61 4.92
N ASP A 19 -14.99 25.23 3.78
CA ASP A 19 -16.37 25.36 3.29
C ASP A 19 -16.96 24.01 2.88
N GLU A 20 -16.15 23.12 2.32
CA GLU A 20 -16.53 21.74 2.03
C GLU A 20 -16.89 20.97 3.31
N LEU A 21 -16.01 20.99 4.32
CA LEU A 21 -16.27 20.36 5.63
C LEU A 21 -17.52 20.93 6.29
N ARG A 22 -17.66 22.25 6.30
CA ARG A 22 -18.84 22.95 6.82
C ARG A 22 -20.11 22.49 6.12
N THR A 23 -20.09 22.32 4.79
CA THR A 23 -21.23 21.85 4.01
C THR A 23 -21.61 20.42 4.37
N LYS A 24 -20.62 19.52 4.47
CA LYS A 24 -20.82 18.12 4.90
C LYS A 24 -21.42 18.03 6.30
N LEU A 25 -20.90 18.81 7.26
CA LEU A 25 -21.41 18.86 8.64
C LEU A 25 -22.85 19.37 8.71
N ARG A 26 -23.20 20.39 7.91
CA ARG A 26 -24.58 20.89 7.85
C ARG A 26 -25.54 19.85 7.29
N GLN A 27 -25.14 19.12 6.25
CA GLN A 27 -25.93 18.01 5.70
C GLN A 27 -26.14 16.90 6.73
N ALA A 28 -25.09 16.54 7.47
CA ALA A 28 -25.15 15.55 8.55
C ALA A 28 -26.06 15.97 9.71
N ALA A 29 -26.15 17.27 10.00
CA ALA A 29 -26.95 17.82 11.10
C ALA A 29 -28.45 18.03 10.77
N VAL A 30 -28.86 18.02 9.49
CA VAL A 30 -30.26 18.22 9.10
C VAL A 30 -31.08 16.98 9.49
N GLY A 31 -31.94 17.12 10.50
CA GLY A 31 -32.97 16.14 10.85
C GLY A 31 -32.56 15.05 11.86
N SER A 32 -31.41 15.16 12.53
CA SER A 32 -30.97 14.17 13.53
C SER A 32 -30.73 14.78 14.91
N ASP A 33 -31.15 14.06 15.95
CA ASP A 33 -30.53 14.16 17.28
C ASP A 33 -29.07 13.71 17.14
N ILE A 34 -28.13 14.22 17.94
CA ILE A 34 -26.68 13.90 17.84
C ILE A 34 -26.38 12.38 18.09
N GLY A 35 -27.43 11.57 18.29
CA GLY A 35 -27.44 10.16 18.63
C GLY A 35 -26.30 9.34 18.03
N ILE A 36 -25.35 9.01 18.87
CA ILE A 36 -24.33 8.00 18.60
C ILE A 36 -24.96 6.60 18.74
N PRO A 37 -24.38 5.56 18.11
CA PRO A 37 -24.84 4.20 18.36
C PRO A 37 -24.67 3.80 19.84
N VAL A 38 -25.72 3.22 20.42
CA VAL A 38 -25.73 2.74 21.82
C VAL A 38 -25.20 1.30 21.98
N SER A 39 -25.03 0.59 20.87
CA SER A 39 -24.44 -0.75 20.82
C SER A 39 -22.94 -0.66 20.55
N PRO A 40 -22.13 -1.58 21.10
CA PRO A 40 -20.73 -1.66 20.73
C PRO A 40 -20.59 -2.14 19.28
N ALA A 41 -19.46 -1.80 18.68
CA ALA A 41 -19.04 -2.24 17.37
C ALA A 41 -18.34 -3.60 17.41
N GLY A 42 -18.40 -4.27 16.26
CA GLY A 42 -17.73 -5.54 16.00
C GLY A 42 -16.31 -5.37 15.46
N TRP A 43 -16.00 -6.19 14.46
CA TRP A 43 -14.69 -6.23 13.80
C TRP A 43 -14.82 -5.80 12.34
N TRP A 44 -14.14 -4.71 11.95
CA TRP A 44 -14.34 -4.07 10.64
C TRP A 44 -14.06 -5.00 9.46
N HIS A 45 -13.14 -5.96 9.61
CA HIS A 45 -12.78 -6.90 8.54
C HIS A 45 -13.92 -7.84 8.13
N GLN A 46 -15.02 -7.90 8.89
CA GLN A 46 -16.25 -8.62 8.50
C GLN A 46 -17.11 -7.83 7.50
N TYR A 47 -16.77 -6.56 7.21
CA TYR A 47 -17.50 -5.71 6.26
C TYR A 47 -17.10 -6.01 4.80
N VAL A 48 -17.24 -7.27 4.40
CA VAL A 48 -16.79 -7.78 3.09
C VAL A 48 -17.83 -8.71 2.48
N CYS A 49 -18.03 -8.61 1.17
CA CYS A 49 -18.94 -9.48 0.45
C CYS A 49 -18.33 -10.90 0.33
N PRO A 50 -19.03 -11.97 0.73
CA PRO A 50 -18.50 -13.33 0.60
C PRO A 50 -18.45 -13.85 -0.85
N GLU A 51 -19.18 -13.21 -1.77
CA GLU A 51 -19.25 -13.60 -3.18
C GLU A 51 -18.22 -12.84 -4.03
N HIS A 52 -18.16 -11.52 -3.89
CA HIS A 52 -17.27 -10.66 -4.68
C HIS A 52 -15.97 -10.30 -3.95
N HIS A 53 -15.84 -10.65 -2.67
CA HIS A 53 -14.67 -10.40 -1.81
C HIS A 53 -14.24 -8.92 -1.68
N THR A 54 -15.03 -7.99 -2.19
CA THR A 54 -14.85 -6.54 -2.04
C THR A 54 -15.51 -6.02 -0.74
N GLU A 55 -15.00 -4.89 -0.23
CA GLU A 55 -15.57 -4.20 0.93
C GLU A 55 -17.02 -3.79 0.64
N LEU A 56 -17.89 -3.90 1.65
CA LEU A 56 -19.28 -3.43 1.54
C LEU A 56 -19.30 -1.89 1.49
N VAL A 57 -20.31 -1.32 0.84
CA VAL A 57 -20.45 0.13 0.71
C VAL A 57 -20.91 0.71 2.05
N PHE A 58 -20.22 1.74 2.53
CA PHE A 58 -20.59 2.51 3.71
C PHE A 58 -21.10 3.89 3.28
N ASP A 59 -22.33 4.24 3.66
CA ASP A 59 -22.88 5.58 3.50
C ASP A 59 -22.71 6.39 4.81
N PRO A 60 -21.87 7.44 4.82
CA PRO A 60 -21.70 8.31 5.99
C PRO A 60 -22.98 9.05 6.42
N MET A 61 -24.02 9.13 5.60
CA MET A 61 -25.30 9.76 5.96
C MET A 61 -26.27 8.78 6.61
N GLU A 62 -26.05 7.48 6.46
CA GLU A 62 -26.87 6.47 7.11
C GLU A 62 -26.54 6.42 8.61
N ARG A 63 -27.58 6.56 9.45
CA ARG A 63 -27.46 6.63 10.91
C ARG A 63 -27.70 5.29 11.61
N ASP A 64 -28.45 4.38 10.98
CA ASP A 64 -28.81 3.08 11.57
C ASP A 64 -29.08 2.00 10.51
N ALA A 65 -28.04 1.52 9.84
CA ALA A 65 -28.15 0.56 8.75
C ALA A 65 -28.27 -0.90 9.26
N HIS A 66 -29.15 -1.70 8.63
CA HIS A 66 -29.28 -3.14 8.93
C HIS A 66 -29.11 -4.05 7.70
N VAL A 67 -29.06 -3.47 6.50
CA VAL A 67 -28.84 -4.16 5.24
C VAL A 67 -27.69 -3.46 4.54
N PHE A 68 -26.68 -4.23 4.14
CA PHE A 68 -25.42 -3.74 3.62
C PHE A 68 -25.25 -4.25 2.20
N ARG A 69 -24.78 -3.39 1.29
CA ARG A 69 -24.65 -3.72 -0.12
C ARG A 69 -23.20 -3.73 -0.55
N CYS A 70 -22.82 -4.67 -1.40
CA CYS A 70 -21.57 -4.56 -2.15
C CYS A 70 -21.81 -3.77 -3.46
N PRO A 71 -20.76 -3.29 -4.15
CA PRO A 71 -20.86 -2.60 -5.44
C PRO A 71 -21.58 -3.39 -6.55
N TYR A 72 -21.68 -4.72 -6.41
CA TYR A 72 -22.34 -5.61 -7.36
C TYR A 72 -23.81 -5.92 -7.00
N GLY A 73 -24.33 -5.35 -5.91
CA GLY A 73 -25.74 -5.42 -5.55
C GLY A 73 -26.14 -6.54 -4.59
N CYS A 74 -25.22 -7.41 -4.14
CA CYS A 74 -25.52 -8.38 -3.08
C CYS A 74 -25.97 -7.66 -1.81
N GLU A 75 -27.01 -8.18 -1.16
CA GLU A 75 -27.53 -7.68 0.12
C GLU A 75 -27.10 -8.62 1.27
N LEU A 76 -26.47 -8.05 2.28
CA LEU A 76 -25.94 -8.74 3.44
C LEU A 76 -26.61 -8.15 4.70
N ALA A 77 -26.89 -8.99 5.70
CA ALA A 77 -27.49 -8.56 6.96
C ALA A 77 -27.05 -9.48 8.11
N GLY A 78 -27.29 -9.06 9.35
CA GLY A 78 -26.97 -9.81 10.56
C GLY A 78 -25.74 -9.29 11.32
N GLU A 79 -25.51 -9.86 12.50
CA GLU A 79 -24.61 -9.33 13.53
C GLU A 79 -23.15 -9.14 13.08
N PRO A 80 -22.50 -10.03 12.30
CA PRO A 80 -21.12 -9.80 11.87
C PRO A 80 -20.98 -8.54 11.00
N TYR A 81 -21.91 -8.34 10.05
CA TYR A 81 -21.91 -7.19 9.15
C TYR A 81 -22.35 -5.91 9.87
N ARG A 82 -23.36 -6.03 10.75
CA ARG A 82 -23.84 -4.89 11.56
C ARG A 82 -22.78 -4.40 12.53
N GLY A 83 -22.12 -5.30 13.24
CA GLY A 83 -20.99 -4.96 14.11
C GLY A 83 -19.88 -4.28 13.33
N ALA A 84 -19.56 -4.76 12.13
CA ALA A 84 -18.55 -4.15 11.28
C ALA A 84 -18.98 -2.75 10.80
N TRP A 85 -20.21 -2.58 10.33
CA TRP A 85 -20.78 -1.27 9.97
C TRP A 85 -20.73 -0.26 11.12
N LEU A 86 -21.03 -0.72 12.35
CA LEU A 86 -20.93 0.10 13.55
C LEU A 86 -19.50 0.63 13.76
N VAL A 87 -18.45 -0.12 13.37
CA VAL A 87 -17.07 0.38 13.42
C VAL A 87 -16.92 1.66 12.58
N TYR A 88 -17.37 1.61 11.33
CA TYR A 88 -17.34 2.76 10.42
C TYR A 88 -18.18 3.91 10.96
N ARG A 89 -19.37 3.62 11.49
CA ARG A 89 -20.26 4.65 12.04
C ARG A 89 -19.64 5.37 13.24
N HIS A 90 -19.00 4.64 14.15
CA HIS A 90 -18.31 5.24 15.30
C HIS A 90 -17.10 6.07 14.87
N GLN A 91 -16.31 5.57 13.93
CA GLN A 91 -15.16 6.29 13.37
C GLN A 91 -15.60 7.56 12.63
N GLU A 92 -16.68 7.50 11.84
CA GLU A 92 -17.22 8.65 11.13
C GLU A 92 -17.76 9.70 12.11
N ASN A 93 -18.44 9.30 13.19
CA ASN A 93 -18.87 10.24 14.23
C ASN A 93 -17.67 10.94 14.90
N ALA A 94 -16.57 10.22 15.16
CA ALA A 94 -15.35 10.84 15.69
C ALA A 94 -14.70 11.80 14.67
N ARG A 95 -14.74 11.45 13.38
CA ARG A 95 -14.32 12.32 12.28
C ARG A 95 -15.20 13.57 12.16
N GLU A 96 -16.52 13.45 12.32
CA GLU A 96 -17.47 14.57 12.35
C GLU A 96 -17.13 15.53 13.50
N ALA A 97 -16.85 15.01 14.71
CA ALA A 97 -16.43 15.82 15.85
C ALA A 97 -15.12 16.59 15.59
N LEU A 98 -14.11 15.91 15.06
CA LEU A 98 -12.82 16.53 14.72
C LEU A 98 -12.96 17.55 13.58
N SER A 99 -13.80 17.27 12.58
CA SER A 99 -14.09 18.18 11.48
C SER A 99 -14.79 19.44 11.99
N ALA A 100 -15.78 19.29 12.87
CA ALA A 100 -16.47 20.42 13.48
C ALA A 100 -15.53 21.27 14.35
N ALA A 101 -14.64 20.64 15.13
CA ALA A 101 -13.59 21.35 15.86
C ALA A 101 -12.62 22.10 14.91
N ALA A 102 -12.27 21.51 13.76
CA ALA A 102 -11.40 22.14 12.76
C ALA A 102 -12.05 23.37 12.10
N VAL A 103 -13.32 23.26 11.71
CA VAL A 103 -14.10 24.40 11.17
C VAL A 103 -14.23 25.50 12.21
N TYR A 104 -14.47 25.15 13.48
CA TYR A 104 -14.48 26.12 14.58
C TYR A 104 -13.12 26.81 14.74
N ALA A 105 -12.01 26.06 14.74
CA ALA A 105 -10.67 26.63 14.86
C ALA A 105 -10.36 27.62 13.72
N ALA A 106 -10.79 27.29 12.50
CA ALA A 106 -10.65 28.15 11.32
C ALA A 106 -11.51 29.43 11.41
N THR A 107 -12.79 29.29 11.80
CA THR A 107 -13.82 30.32 11.53
C THR A 107 -14.43 30.98 12.76
N GLY A 108 -14.33 30.34 13.93
CA GLY A 108 -14.99 30.77 15.18
C GLY A 108 -16.50 30.46 15.24
N GLU A 109 -17.05 29.70 14.29
CA GLU A 109 -18.49 29.38 14.23
C GLU A 109 -18.93 28.49 15.41
N SER A 110 -19.66 29.07 16.38
CA SER A 110 -20.02 28.39 17.64
C SER A 110 -20.84 27.12 17.42
N ALA A 111 -21.70 27.08 16.40
CA ALA A 111 -22.49 25.89 16.06
C ALA A 111 -21.61 24.66 15.77
N CYS A 112 -20.41 24.85 15.23
CA CYS A 112 -19.46 23.75 15.02
C CYS A 112 -18.81 23.30 16.35
N ALA A 113 -18.50 24.23 17.26
CA ALA A 113 -18.06 23.87 18.60
C ALA A 113 -19.16 23.13 19.38
N ASP A 114 -20.41 23.54 19.24
CA ASP A 114 -21.58 22.91 19.87
C ASP A 114 -21.75 21.47 19.37
N LEU A 115 -21.68 21.26 18.06
CA LEU A 115 -21.74 19.94 17.46
C LEU A 115 -20.60 19.03 17.95
N ALA A 116 -19.36 19.52 17.93
CA ALA A 116 -18.20 18.76 18.40
C ALA A 116 -18.32 18.39 19.89
N CYS A 117 -18.70 19.34 20.75
CA CYS A 117 -18.93 19.08 22.18
C CYS A 117 -20.08 18.09 22.39
N GLY A 118 -21.15 18.19 21.61
CA GLY A 118 -22.29 17.28 21.69
C GLY A 118 -21.90 15.83 21.38
N ILE A 119 -21.10 15.59 20.35
CA ILE A 119 -20.61 14.25 20.00
C ILE A 119 -19.67 13.72 21.09
N VAL A 120 -18.71 14.54 21.54
CA VAL A 120 -17.76 14.16 22.62
C VAL A 120 -18.52 13.79 23.89
N GLU A 121 -19.48 14.61 24.32
CA GLU A 121 -20.27 14.35 25.52
C GLU A 121 -21.15 13.12 25.36
N ALA A 122 -21.78 12.92 24.20
CA ALA A 122 -22.59 11.73 23.93
C ALA A 122 -21.77 10.45 24.13
N TYR A 123 -20.53 10.42 23.61
CA TYR A 123 -19.63 9.30 23.83
C TYR A 123 -19.15 9.19 25.26
N ALA A 124 -18.74 10.30 25.88
CA ALA A 124 -18.23 10.29 27.23
C ALA A 124 -19.27 9.80 28.25
N ALA A 125 -20.54 10.20 28.07
CA ALA A 125 -21.66 9.76 28.91
C ALA A 125 -22.06 8.30 28.66
N SER A 126 -21.84 7.78 27.44
CA SER A 126 -22.23 6.42 27.04
C SER A 126 -21.12 5.38 27.29
N TYR A 127 -19.86 5.80 27.28
CA TYR A 127 -18.70 4.91 27.41
C TYR A 127 -18.78 3.96 28.63
N PRO A 128 -19.18 4.41 29.83
CA PRO A 128 -19.33 3.53 31.00
C PRO A 128 -20.47 2.51 30.89
N ARG A 129 -21.36 2.66 29.90
CA ARG A 129 -22.60 1.88 29.74
C ARG A 129 -22.53 0.85 28.63
N TYR A 130 -21.49 0.88 27.79
CA TYR A 130 -21.33 -0.17 26.79
C TYR A 130 -21.18 -1.54 27.47
N PRO A 131 -21.89 -2.57 26.99
CA PRO A 131 -21.75 -3.91 27.52
C PRO A 131 -20.33 -4.43 27.24
N ALA A 132 -19.88 -5.39 28.07
CA ALA A 132 -18.64 -6.10 27.79
C ALA A 132 -18.74 -6.81 26.42
N ASN A 133 -17.73 -6.68 25.57
CA ASN A 133 -17.67 -7.33 24.24
C ASN A 133 -17.37 -8.82 24.39
N PRO A 134 -18.37 -9.72 24.35
CA PRO A 134 -18.13 -11.15 24.56
C PRO A 134 -17.55 -11.80 23.30
N ASP A 135 -17.86 -11.25 22.13
CA ASP A 135 -17.54 -11.77 20.79
C ASP A 135 -16.15 -11.36 20.27
N ALA A 136 -15.38 -10.64 21.09
CA ALA A 136 -13.97 -10.41 20.82
C ALA A 136 -13.19 -11.73 20.84
N GLN A 137 -12.41 -11.99 19.78
CA GLN A 137 -11.65 -13.24 19.65
C GLN A 137 -10.53 -13.31 20.70
N GLY A 138 -10.15 -14.52 21.13
CA GLY A 138 -9.22 -14.72 22.25
C GLY A 138 -7.82 -14.09 22.08
N TRP A 139 -7.37 -13.91 20.84
CA TRP A 139 -6.10 -13.23 20.55
C TRP A 139 -6.20 -11.70 20.65
N MET A 140 -7.41 -11.11 20.57
CA MET A 140 -7.61 -9.67 20.60
C MET A 140 -7.43 -9.11 22.02
N LEU A 141 -6.73 -7.98 22.13
CA LEU A 141 -6.83 -7.12 23.31
C LEU A 141 -8.20 -6.45 23.25
N ARG A 142 -9.07 -6.68 24.25
CA ARG A 142 -10.48 -6.26 24.18
C ARG A 142 -10.63 -4.75 24.33
N GLY A 143 -11.46 -4.13 23.49
CA GLY A 143 -11.94 -2.77 23.68
C GLY A 143 -13.28 -2.72 24.41
N THR A 144 -13.78 -1.50 24.64
CA THR A 144 -15.08 -1.19 25.24
C THR A 144 -16.13 -0.90 24.17
N VAL A 145 -15.87 0.07 23.28
CA VAL A 145 -16.76 0.41 22.14
C VAL A 145 -16.54 -0.57 20.99
N PHE A 146 -15.35 -1.15 20.88
CA PHE A 146 -14.98 -2.06 19.78
C PHE A 146 -14.50 -3.41 20.32
N HIS A 147 -14.52 -4.45 19.49
CA HIS A 147 -13.92 -5.74 19.84
C HIS A 147 -12.42 -5.62 20.21
N GLN A 148 -11.70 -4.66 19.64
CA GLN A 148 -10.25 -4.49 19.80
C GLN A 148 -9.87 -3.15 20.44
N ALA A 149 -8.95 -3.18 21.40
CA ALA A 149 -8.33 -1.99 22.00
C ALA A 149 -7.53 -1.16 20.97
N LEU A 150 -7.04 -1.80 19.89
CA LEU A 150 -6.45 -1.10 18.75
C LEU A 150 -7.47 -0.18 18.07
N THR A 151 -8.62 -0.71 17.67
CA THR A 151 -9.67 0.07 17.01
C THR A 151 -10.21 1.16 17.94
N GLU A 152 -10.32 0.86 19.23
CA GLU A 152 -10.67 1.84 20.26
C GLU A 152 -9.66 2.98 20.34
N SER A 153 -8.37 2.68 20.31
CA SER A 153 -7.30 3.69 20.35
C SER A 153 -7.36 4.63 19.14
N ILE A 154 -7.55 4.08 17.93
CA ILE A 154 -7.67 4.87 16.68
C ILE A 154 -8.88 5.80 16.72
N TRP A 155 -10.01 5.32 17.22
CA TRP A 155 -11.23 6.11 17.38
C TRP A 155 -11.06 7.20 18.45
N ALA A 156 -10.51 6.83 19.62
CA ALA A 156 -10.38 7.72 20.75
C ALA A 156 -9.44 8.90 20.44
N VAL A 157 -8.30 8.68 19.77
CA VAL A 157 -7.40 9.79 19.42
C VAL A 157 -8.08 10.85 18.54
N SER A 158 -9.04 10.48 17.70
CA SER A 158 -9.79 11.44 16.87
C SER A 158 -10.69 12.33 17.73
N LEU A 159 -11.39 11.77 18.72
CA LEU A 159 -12.19 12.52 19.68
C LEU A 159 -11.33 13.41 20.58
N LEU A 160 -10.22 12.89 21.09
CA LEU A 160 -9.34 13.64 22.00
C LEU A 160 -8.64 14.79 21.28
N ARG A 161 -8.29 14.63 20.00
CA ARG A 161 -7.79 15.74 19.17
C ARG A 161 -8.86 16.81 18.92
N ALA A 162 -10.13 16.43 18.81
CA ALA A 162 -11.23 17.40 18.75
C ALA A 162 -11.33 18.21 20.06
N VAL A 163 -11.26 17.53 21.22
CA VAL A 163 -11.22 18.17 22.55
C VAL A 163 -10.07 19.17 22.67
N LEU A 164 -8.86 18.77 22.28
CA LEU A 164 -7.69 19.63 22.31
C LEU A 164 -7.85 20.85 21.39
N LEU A 165 -8.39 20.65 20.19
CA LEU A 165 -8.57 21.74 19.23
C LEU A 165 -9.63 22.75 19.68
N LEU A 166 -10.70 22.28 20.33
CA LEU A 166 -11.71 23.14 20.97
C LEU A 166 -11.12 23.93 22.14
N SER A 167 -10.33 23.26 22.99
CA SER A 167 -9.66 23.87 24.14
C SER A 167 -8.65 24.93 23.70
N ASP A 168 -7.84 24.65 22.65
CA ASP A 168 -6.94 25.61 22.01
C ASP A 168 -7.69 26.84 21.46
N GLY A 169 -8.98 26.67 21.14
CA GLY A 169 -9.87 27.75 20.71
C GLY A 169 -10.58 28.51 21.81
N GLY A 170 -10.32 28.18 23.07
CA GLY A 170 -10.89 28.84 24.24
C GLY A 170 -12.29 28.33 24.61
N VAL A 171 -12.71 27.18 24.09
CA VAL A 171 -13.92 26.50 24.56
C VAL A 171 -13.63 25.85 25.91
N ASP A 172 -14.47 26.10 26.90
CA ASP A 172 -14.45 25.39 28.19
C ASP A 172 -15.04 23.98 28.01
N VAL A 173 -14.24 23.04 27.51
CA VAL A 173 -14.72 21.69 27.18
C VAL A 173 -15.14 20.92 28.42
N GLU A 174 -14.48 21.13 29.58
CA GLU A 174 -14.86 20.46 30.83
C GLU A 174 -16.29 20.84 31.27
N ALA A 175 -16.65 22.12 31.14
CA ALA A 175 -18.00 22.57 31.45
C ALA A 175 -19.05 22.06 30.46
N ARG A 176 -18.69 21.91 29.18
CA ARG A 176 -19.61 21.48 28.11
C ARG A 176 -19.75 19.97 27.96
N CYS A 177 -18.74 19.23 28.41
CA CYS A 177 -18.67 17.77 28.33
C CYS A 177 -18.42 17.18 29.73
N PRO A 178 -19.41 17.22 30.65
CA PRO A 178 -19.23 16.75 32.02
C PRO A 178 -18.88 15.26 32.16
N GLY A 179 -19.15 14.43 31.15
CA GLY A 179 -18.74 13.03 31.13
C GLY A 179 -17.25 12.81 30.85
N LEU A 180 -16.55 13.83 30.31
CA LEU A 180 -15.18 13.72 29.82
C LEU A 180 -14.18 13.22 30.88
N PRO A 181 -14.17 13.70 32.13
CA PRO A 181 -13.22 13.21 33.14
C PRO A 181 -13.33 11.71 33.42
N LEU A 182 -14.56 11.18 33.49
CA LEU A 182 -14.80 9.75 33.68
C LEU A 182 -14.38 8.95 32.46
N PHE A 183 -14.70 9.44 31.26
CA PHE A 183 -14.27 8.83 30.00
C PHE A 183 -12.75 8.70 29.92
N LEU A 184 -12.01 9.77 30.20
CA LEU A 184 -10.54 9.76 30.18
C LEU A 184 -9.95 8.77 31.18
N ALA A 185 -10.48 8.71 32.40
CA ALA A 185 -10.01 7.78 33.43
C ALA A 185 -10.23 6.30 33.02
N MET A 186 -11.42 5.97 32.49
CA MET A 186 -11.71 4.62 32.03
C MET A 186 -10.89 4.25 30.78
N LEU A 187 -10.74 5.17 29.84
CA LEU A 187 -9.93 4.95 28.64
C LEU A 187 -8.46 4.70 29.01
N GLU A 188 -7.89 5.50 29.92
CA GLU A 188 -6.52 5.30 30.42
C GLU A 188 -6.34 3.92 31.06
N GLU A 189 -7.27 3.53 31.95
CA GLU A 189 -7.22 2.22 32.61
C GLU A 189 -7.26 1.07 31.59
N ARG A 190 -8.19 1.13 30.63
CA ARG A 190 -8.38 0.09 29.61
C ARG A 190 -7.20 0.00 28.64
N THR A 191 -6.74 1.14 28.13
CA THR A 191 -5.60 1.20 27.22
C THR A 191 -4.31 0.80 27.93
N GLY A 192 -4.12 1.24 29.18
CA GLY A 192 -2.98 0.85 30.01
C GLY A 192 -2.94 -0.65 30.29
N GLU A 193 -4.08 -1.25 30.61
CA GLU A 193 -4.19 -2.70 30.82
C GLU A 193 -3.91 -3.50 29.54
N ALA A 194 -4.51 -3.09 28.41
CA ALA A 194 -4.23 -3.73 27.12
C ALA A 194 -2.73 -3.68 26.78
N ARG A 195 -2.09 -2.53 27.01
CA ARG A 195 -0.66 -2.34 26.82
C ARG A 195 0.17 -3.25 27.73
N ARG A 196 -0.17 -3.33 29.02
CA ARG A 196 0.50 -4.20 29.99
C ARG A 196 0.42 -5.67 29.57
N ILE A 197 -0.76 -6.15 29.19
CA ILE A 197 -0.94 -7.52 28.68
C ILE A 197 -0.07 -7.77 27.45
N LEU A 198 -0.07 -6.86 26.48
CA LEU A 198 0.70 -7.02 25.25
C LEU A 198 2.22 -7.02 25.48
N VAL A 199 2.71 -6.03 26.21
CA VAL A 199 4.15 -5.80 26.40
C VAL A 199 4.73 -6.76 27.44
N GLU A 200 4.07 -6.91 28.59
CA GLU A 200 4.64 -7.62 29.74
C GLU A 200 4.20 -9.09 29.81
N GLU A 201 2.92 -9.40 29.58
CA GLU A 201 2.43 -10.78 29.68
C GLU A 201 2.70 -11.59 28.41
N ARG A 202 2.49 -10.98 27.23
CA ARG A 202 2.73 -11.64 25.93
C ARG A 202 4.16 -11.46 25.43
N GLY A 203 4.91 -10.47 25.94
CA GLY A 203 6.27 -10.17 25.48
C GLY A 203 6.33 -9.67 24.04
N ASP A 204 5.24 -9.12 23.51
CA ASP A 204 5.10 -8.73 22.09
C ASP A 204 5.09 -7.21 21.95
N ALA A 205 6.10 -6.57 22.54
CA ALA A 205 6.21 -5.12 22.54
C ALA A 205 6.33 -4.54 21.13
N ARG A 206 6.93 -5.28 20.18
CA ARG A 206 7.18 -4.85 18.79
C ARG A 206 5.90 -4.64 17.95
N ASN A 207 4.78 -5.20 18.41
CA ASN A 207 3.51 -5.22 17.70
C ASN A 207 2.98 -3.81 17.42
N ASN A 208 2.42 -3.58 16.21
CA ASN A 208 1.81 -2.31 15.83
C ASN A 208 0.71 -1.82 16.82
N TYR A 209 0.08 -2.72 17.59
CA TYR A 209 -0.83 -2.36 18.67
C TYR A 209 -0.17 -1.44 19.71
N THR A 210 1.09 -1.72 20.07
CA THR A 210 1.83 -0.93 21.07
C THR A 210 1.95 0.53 20.64
N ALA A 211 2.20 0.81 19.35
CA ALA A 211 2.27 2.16 18.82
C ALA A 211 0.95 2.94 19.03
N TRP A 212 -0.19 2.30 18.72
CA TRP A 212 -1.51 2.92 18.86
C TRP A 212 -1.98 3.07 20.30
N LEU A 213 -1.68 2.09 21.17
CA LEU A 213 -1.94 2.20 22.60
C LEU A 213 -1.14 3.36 23.21
N ASN A 214 0.14 3.51 22.82
CA ASN A 214 0.97 4.64 23.24
C ASN A 214 0.43 5.97 22.71
N ALA A 215 -0.04 6.03 21.45
CA ALA A 215 -0.65 7.25 20.88
C ALA A 215 -1.93 7.65 21.62
N CYS A 216 -2.78 6.69 21.97
CA CYS A 216 -4.00 6.91 22.75
C CYS A 216 -3.69 7.44 24.16
N LEU A 217 -2.78 6.79 24.89
CA LEU A 217 -2.35 7.27 26.22
C LEU A 217 -1.72 8.67 26.14
N SER A 218 -0.90 8.94 25.12
CA SER A 218 -0.33 10.27 24.91
C SER A 218 -1.42 11.33 24.71
N ALA A 219 -2.49 11.01 23.97
CA ALA A 219 -3.63 11.92 23.79
C ALA A 219 -4.42 12.13 25.08
N VAL A 220 -4.63 11.08 25.90
CA VAL A 220 -5.23 11.21 27.22
C VAL A 220 -4.42 12.15 28.11
N TYR A 221 -3.10 11.96 28.16
CA TYR A 221 -2.20 12.80 28.97
C TYR A 221 -2.13 14.24 28.48
N ALA A 222 -2.17 14.47 27.16
CA ALA A 222 -2.26 15.81 26.60
C ALA A 222 -3.55 16.54 27.02
N VAL A 223 -4.71 15.86 26.97
CA VAL A 223 -5.99 16.44 27.41
C VAL A 223 -5.98 16.76 28.90
N ARG A 224 -5.36 15.89 29.73
CA ARG A 224 -5.27 16.08 31.19
C ARG A 224 -4.16 17.05 31.61
N GLY A 225 -3.29 17.48 30.70
CA GLY A 225 -2.08 18.23 31.04
C GLY A 225 -1.06 17.44 31.88
N ASP A 226 -1.08 16.10 31.82
CA ASP A 226 -0.23 15.24 32.67
C ASP A 226 1.13 14.95 32.02
N GLY A 227 2.03 15.93 32.11
CA GLY A 227 3.40 15.78 31.59
C GLY A 227 4.22 14.70 32.31
N ARG A 228 3.86 14.31 33.54
CA ARG A 228 4.58 13.29 34.30
C ARG A 228 4.28 11.89 33.77
N ALA A 229 2.99 11.58 33.57
CA ALA A 229 2.58 10.31 33.02
C ALA A 229 3.10 10.13 31.58
N LEU A 230 3.04 11.19 30.77
CA LEU A 230 3.63 11.19 29.43
C LEU A 230 5.16 10.95 29.47
N ALA A 231 5.89 11.62 30.36
CA ALA A 231 7.33 11.40 30.49
C ALA A 231 7.68 9.96 30.87
N ALA A 232 6.86 9.31 31.70
CA ALA A 232 7.03 7.89 32.03
C ALA A 232 6.76 6.98 30.81
N LEU A 233 5.74 7.29 30.00
CA LEU A 233 5.41 6.54 28.79
C LEU A 233 6.51 6.59 27.71
N LEU A 234 7.33 7.64 27.68
CA LEU A 234 8.44 7.77 26.74
C LEU A 234 9.52 6.68 26.92
N GLU A 235 9.84 6.35 28.18
CA GLU A 235 11.03 5.59 28.56
C GLU A 235 10.76 4.15 29.02
N THR A 236 9.53 3.86 29.43
CA THR A 236 9.16 2.52 29.93
C THR A 236 9.31 1.44 28.84
N PRO A 237 9.51 0.16 29.17
CA PRO A 237 9.50 -0.92 28.17
C PRO A 237 8.23 -0.90 27.30
N GLY A 238 8.38 -1.06 25.99
CA GLY A 238 7.34 -0.85 24.98
C GLY A 238 6.86 0.61 24.87
N GLY A 239 7.55 1.55 25.50
CA GLY A 239 7.26 3.00 25.46
C GLY A 239 7.63 3.60 24.12
N LEU A 240 7.45 4.91 23.95
CA LEU A 240 7.61 5.55 22.64
C LEU A 240 9.02 5.38 22.04
N ARG A 241 10.10 5.55 22.83
CA ARG A 241 11.46 5.37 22.31
C ARG A 241 11.83 3.90 22.11
N ASP A 242 11.44 3.04 23.06
CA ASP A 242 11.70 1.61 22.98
C ASP A 242 11.01 1.01 21.75
N HIS A 243 9.73 1.35 21.52
CA HIS A 243 8.97 0.90 20.37
C HIS A 243 9.58 1.36 19.03
N LEU A 244 10.03 2.62 18.94
CA LEU A 244 10.77 3.10 17.76
C LEU A 244 12.05 2.27 17.52
N SER A 245 12.74 1.87 18.59
CA SER A 245 14.01 1.15 18.51
C SER A 245 13.85 -0.32 18.13
N ILE A 246 12.73 -0.96 18.49
CA ILE A 246 12.48 -2.39 18.22
C ILE A 246 11.57 -2.61 17.01
N GLY A 247 10.61 -1.72 16.77
CA GLY A 247 9.60 -1.84 15.71
C GLY A 247 10.04 -1.28 14.36
N VAL A 248 11.09 -0.44 14.33
CA VAL A 248 11.64 0.13 13.10
C VAL A 248 13.06 -0.40 12.91
N LEU A 249 13.38 -0.78 11.68
CA LEU A 249 14.68 -1.26 11.23
C LEU A 249 15.63 -0.08 10.99
N ALA A 250 16.94 -0.35 10.96
CA ALA A 250 17.96 0.70 10.86
C ALA A 250 17.87 1.51 9.56
N ASP A 251 17.38 0.90 8.48
CA ASP A 251 17.13 1.55 7.19
C ASP A 251 15.79 2.32 7.11
N GLY A 252 15.03 2.37 8.22
CA GLY A 252 13.84 3.20 8.38
C GLY A 252 12.52 2.50 8.10
N PHE A 253 12.50 1.22 7.73
CA PHE A 253 11.24 0.48 7.59
C PHE A 253 10.69 -0.04 8.91
N GLU A 254 9.38 0.01 9.07
CA GLU A 254 8.69 -0.82 10.05
C GLU A 254 8.90 -2.30 9.71
N PHE A 255 9.10 -3.13 10.74
CA PHE A 255 9.65 -4.47 10.57
C PHE A 255 8.76 -5.48 9.84
N GLU A 256 7.45 -5.23 9.76
CA GLU A 256 6.51 -6.12 9.07
C GLU A 256 6.67 -6.01 7.54
N GLY A 257 7.39 -4.99 7.04
CA GLY A 257 7.67 -4.79 5.62
C GLY A 257 6.45 -4.34 4.80
N SER A 258 5.25 -4.32 5.40
CA SER A 258 4.02 -3.85 4.77
C SER A 258 4.02 -2.33 4.61
N THR A 259 3.67 -1.86 3.42
CA THR A 259 3.50 -0.42 3.17
C THR A 259 2.38 0.17 4.01
N TYR A 260 1.30 -0.60 4.25
CA TYR A 260 0.19 -0.16 5.09
C TYR A 260 0.64 -0.05 6.54
N TYR A 261 1.21 -1.11 7.11
CA TYR A 261 1.60 -1.12 8.53
C TYR A 261 2.77 -0.17 8.84
N HIS A 262 3.66 0.06 7.87
CA HIS A 262 4.65 1.12 7.95
C HIS A 262 4.02 2.49 8.20
N LEU A 263 3.05 2.89 7.37
CA LEU A 263 2.37 4.18 7.50
C LEU A 263 1.43 4.19 8.70
N PHE A 264 0.84 3.06 9.06
CA PHE A 264 -0.04 2.90 10.22
C PHE A 264 0.70 3.15 11.53
N VAL A 265 1.90 2.57 11.71
CA VAL A 265 2.76 2.79 12.88
C VAL A 265 3.33 4.21 12.89
N LEU A 266 3.82 4.69 11.74
CA LEU A 266 4.31 6.07 11.61
C LEU A 266 3.23 7.09 11.98
N ARG A 267 1.98 6.89 11.56
CA ARG A 267 0.86 7.74 11.94
C ARG A 267 0.66 7.79 13.45
N ALA A 268 0.71 6.65 14.13
CA ALA A 268 0.61 6.60 15.59
C ALA A 268 1.75 7.39 16.27
N TYR A 269 2.98 7.28 15.76
CA TYR A 269 4.12 8.07 16.25
C TYR A 269 3.95 9.57 16.03
N LEU A 270 3.47 10.00 14.86
CA LEU A 270 3.24 11.41 14.57
C LEU A 270 2.12 12.01 15.44
N ILE A 271 1.10 11.22 15.78
CA ILE A 271 0.07 11.59 16.75
C ILE A 271 0.71 11.74 18.14
N ALA A 272 1.48 10.75 18.59
CA ALA A 272 2.17 10.84 19.88
C ALA A 272 3.10 12.07 19.95
N ALA A 273 3.81 12.37 18.86
CA ALA A 273 4.65 13.56 18.76
C ALA A 273 3.87 14.88 18.86
N GLU A 274 2.70 14.95 18.23
CA GLU A 274 1.80 16.10 18.40
C GLU A 274 1.42 16.26 19.89
N MET A 275 1.11 15.16 20.57
CA MET A 275 0.68 15.19 21.98
C MET A 275 1.83 15.56 22.92
N THR A 276 3.05 15.07 22.67
CA THR A 276 4.21 15.39 23.51
C THR A 276 4.66 16.83 23.33
N GLU A 277 4.60 17.37 22.10
CA GLU A 277 4.95 18.76 21.81
C GLU A 277 4.06 19.73 22.61
N ARG A 278 2.76 19.41 22.76
CA ARG A 278 1.82 20.19 23.60
C ARG A 278 2.24 20.26 25.06
N LEU A 279 2.94 19.24 25.57
CA LEU A 279 3.48 19.21 26.94
C LEU A 279 4.97 19.58 27.00
N GLY A 280 5.51 20.20 25.94
CA GLY A 280 6.86 20.75 25.91
C GLY A 280 7.97 19.76 25.58
N THR A 281 7.64 18.58 25.03
CA THR A 281 8.63 17.56 24.62
C THR A 281 8.60 17.34 23.11
N ASP A 282 9.70 17.65 22.42
CA ASP A 282 9.85 17.41 20.98
C ASP A 282 10.19 15.94 20.70
N LEU A 283 9.22 15.20 20.17
CA LEU A 283 9.39 13.82 19.73
C LEU A 283 9.72 13.70 18.25
N TYR A 284 9.49 14.75 17.44
CA TYR A 284 9.77 14.70 16.00
C TYR A 284 11.27 14.51 15.73
N ALA A 285 12.13 15.03 16.61
CA ALA A 285 13.58 14.82 16.57
C ALA A 285 14.05 13.51 17.23
N MET A 286 13.14 12.64 17.70
CA MET A 286 13.51 11.40 18.39
C MET A 286 14.24 10.43 17.46
N THR A 287 15.23 9.74 18.03
CA THR A 287 15.91 8.63 17.37
C THR A 287 15.84 7.36 18.21
N GLY A 288 15.74 6.22 17.54
CA GLY A 288 15.91 4.89 18.12
C GLY A 288 17.38 4.52 18.30
N THR A 289 17.64 3.38 18.93
CA THR A 289 19.01 2.93 19.29
C THR A 289 19.93 2.67 18.10
N ALA A 290 19.40 2.49 16.89
CA ALA A 290 20.16 2.29 15.65
C ALA A 290 19.97 3.43 14.63
N GLY A 291 19.52 4.61 15.08
CA GLY A 291 19.32 5.78 14.21
C GLY A 291 17.96 5.83 13.52
N GLN A 292 17.02 4.96 13.91
CA GLN A 292 15.65 5.00 13.41
C GLN A 292 15.01 6.34 13.73
N SER A 293 14.24 6.91 12.81
CA SER A 293 13.60 8.21 12.98
C SER A 293 12.33 8.31 12.13
N PHE A 294 11.41 9.19 12.51
CA PHE A 294 10.20 9.44 11.72
C PHE A 294 10.53 9.99 10.33
N TYR A 295 11.57 10.82 10.22
CA TYR A 295 12.07 11.30 8.93
C TYR A 295 12.59 10.17 8.06
N GLY A 296 13.33 9.21 8.64
CA GLY A 296 13.79 8.01 7.94
C GLY A 296 12.63 7.17 7.39
N MET A 297 11.59 6.96 8.21
CA MET A 297 10.37 6.26 7.80
C MET A 297 9.67 6.97 6.63
N LEU A 298 9.49 8.29 6.72
CA LEU A 298 8.88 9.09 5.66
C LEU A 298 9.62 8.96 4.31
N LEU A 299 10.96 9.03 4.34
CA LEU A 299 11.76 8.86 3.12
C LEU A 299 11.72 7.42 2.59
N ALA A 300 11.69 6.43 3.47
CA ALA A 300 11.57 5.01 3.11
C ALA A 300 10.27 4.73 2.35
N ALA A 301 9.14 5.17 2.89
CA ALA A 301 7.83 5.04 2.23
C ALA A 301 7.80 5.77 0.88
N ALA A 302 8.37 6.98 0.83
CA ALA A 302 8.45 7.71 -0.41
C ALA A 302 9.22 6.89 -1.45
N ASP A 303 10.42 6.40 -1.12
CA ASP A 303 11.33 5.79 -2.09
C ASP A 303 10.79 4.53 -2.78
N LEU A 304 9.76 3.89 -2.22
CA LEU A 304 9.07 2.75 -2.85
C LEU A 304 8.08 3.15 -3.94
N THR A 305 7.64 4.41 -3.98
CA THR A 305 6.50 4.77 -4.84
C THR A 305 6.85 4.64 -6.32
N ALA A 306 5.81 4.37 -7.10
CA ALA A 306 5.83 4.66 -8.53
C ALA A 306 6.14 6.16 -8.75
N PRO A 307 6.67 6.55 -9.92
CA PRO A 307 7.00 7.95 -10.19
C PRO A 307 5.81 8.92 -10.12
N ASN A 308 4.58 8.44 -10.34
CA ASN A 308 3.34 9.19 -10.11
C ASN A 308 3.02 9.42 -8.61
N GLY A 309 3.80 8.86 -7.69
CA GLY A 309 3.60 8.97 -6.24
C GLY A 309 2.79 7.84 -5.62
N GLU A 310 2.34 6.86 -6.41
CA GLU A 310 1.55 5.75 -5.90
C GLU A 310 2.39 4.76 -5.09
N LEU A 311 1.92 4.44 -3.88
CA LEU A 311 2.54 3.47 -2.99
C LEU A 311 2.24 2.04 -3.46
N PRO A 312 3.22 1.13 -3.48
CA PRO A 312 2.96 -0.28 -3.73
C PRO A 312 2.26 -0.91 -2.51
N ALA A 313 1.34 -1.83 -2.75
CA ALA A 313 0.61 -2.55 -1.70
C ALA A 313 1.37 -3.79 -1.21
N LEU A 314 2.62 -3.60 -0.77
CA LEU A 314 3.48 -4.68 -0.28
C LEU A 314 2.86 -5.33 0.97
N HIS A 315 2.88 -6.67 1.00
CA HIS A 315 2.36 -7.48 2.10
C HIS A 315 0.88 -7.13 2.45
N ASP A 316 0.42 -7.37 3.68
CA ASP A 316 -0.94 -7.03 4.09
C ASP A 316 -1.17 -5.50 4.04
N GLY A 317 -2.07 -5.06 3.18
CA GLY A 317 -2.52 -3.68 3.09
C GLY A 317 -3.49 -3.48 1.93
N PRO A 318 -4.43 -2.53 1.98
CA PRO A 318 -5.35 -2.33 0.86
C PRO A 318 -4.58 -1.87 -0.39
N TYR A 319 -5.00 -2.31 -1.59
CA TYR A 319 -4.47 -1.78 -2.84
C TYR A 319 -4.75 -0.28 -2.97
N ARG A 320 -6.03 0.09 -2.81
CA ARG A 320 -6.51 1.47 -2.68
C ARG A 320 -7.74 1.48 -1.79
N ARG A 321 -7.82 2.45 -0.88
CA ARG A 321 -8.95 2.62 0.04
C ARG A 321 -9.01 4.07 0.50
N VAL A 322 -10.17 4.72 0.39
CA VAL A 322 -10.31 6.15 0.72
C VAL A 322 -9.85 6.47 2.16
N PRO A 323 -10.23 5.70 3.21
CA PRO A 323 -9.66 5.88 4.53
C PRO A 323 -8.12 5.79 4.58
N PHE A 324 -7.51 4.84 3.87
CA PHE A 324 -6.05 4.72 3.83
C PHE A 324 -5.41 5.92 3.11
N ALA A 325 -5.98 6.36 1.98
CA ALA A 325 -5.51 7.55 1.27
C ALA A 325 -5.53 8.81 2.17
N ARG A 326 -6.55 8.96 3.02
CA ARG A 326 -6.61 10.02 4.05
C ARG A 326 -5.50 9.86 5.10
N GLU A 327 -5.22 8.64 5.56
CA GLU A 327 -4.11 8.37 6.49
C GLU A 327 -2.75 8.73 5.86
N VAL A 328 -2.54 8.39 4.58
CA VAL A 328 -1.34 8.80 3.84
C VAL A 328 -1.26 10.32 3.74
N ALA A 329 -2.36 11.01 3.42
CA ALA A 329 -2.38 12.48 3.34
C ALA A 329 -2.03 13.13 4.70
N GLU A 330 -2.57 12.63 5.82
CA GLU A 330 -2.21 13.06 7.17
C GLU A 330 -0.70 12.90 7.43
N VAL A 331 -0.15 11.71 7.20
CA VAL A 331 1.29 11.42 7.42
C VAL A 331 2.18 12.32 6.57
N MET A 332 1.86 12.48 5.29
CA MET A 332 2.68 13.25 4.36
C MET A 332 2.56 14.77 4.58
N GLU A 333 1.38 15.29 4.94
CA GLU A 333 1.22 16.71 5.32
C GLU A 333 2.03 17.03 6.60
N ILE A 334 1.97 16.16 7.62
CA ILE A 334 2.79 16.32 8.82
C ILE A 334 4.28 16.26 8.45
N GLY A 335 4.68 15.29 7.62
CA GLY A 335 6.06 15.17 7.16
C GLY A 335 6.56 16.40 6.39
N TRP A 336 5.73 16.97 5.52
CA TRP A 336 6.03 18.21 4.81
C TRP A 336 6.09 19.43 5.74
N ARG A 337 5.16 19.53 6.69
CA ARG A 337 5.10 20.59 7.71
C ARG A 337 6.36 20.60 8.58
N VAL A 338 6.72 19.44 9.11
CA VAL A 338 7.80 19.29 10.10
C VAL A 338 9.18 19.26 9.45
N TYR A 339 9.36 18.49 8.37
CA TYR A 339 10.69 18.21 7.81
C TYR A 339 10.98 18.87 6.45
N ARG A 340 9.99 19.51 5.82
CA ARG A 340 10.11 20.10 4.46
C ARG A 340 10.67 19.12 3.41
N ALA A 341 10.31 17.85 3.56
CA ALA A 341 10.79 16.77 2.73
C ALA A 341 10.09 16.79 1.36
N LYS A 342 10.72 17.41 0.36
CA LYS A 342 10.22 17.46 -1.03
C LYS A 342 9.85 16.08 -1.62
N PRO A 343 10.57 14.98 -1.33
CA PRO A 343 10.19 13.65 -1.83
C PRO A 343 8.80 13.16 -1.42
N LEU A 344 8.14 13.79 -0.44
CA LEU A 344 6.80 13.40 0.04
C LEU A 344 5.66 13.99 -0.80
N LEU A 345 5.88 15.13 -1.46
CA LEU A 345 4.85 15.84 -2.24
C LEU A 345 4.14 14.97 -3.30
N PRO A 346 4.81 14.06 -4.02
CA PRO A 346 4.16 13.20 -5.02
C PRO A 346 3.22 12.20 -4.36
N VAL A 347 3.66 11.62 -3.24
CA VAL A 347 2.86 10.68 -2.45
C VAL A 347 1.63 11.40 -1.89
N LEU A 348 1.81 12.63 -1.42
CA LEU A 348 0.72 13.47 -0.95
C LEU A 348 -0.28 13.83 -2.06
N ARG A 349 0.18 14.17 -3.27
CA ARG A 349 -0.70 14.39 -4.44
C ARG A 349 -1.53 13.17 -4.75
N GLN A 350 -0.88 12.01 -4.79
CA GLN A 350 -1.55 10.77 -5.10
C GLN A 350 -2.53 10.35 -4.00
N ALA A 351 -2.20 10.60 -2.74
CA ALA A 351 -3.11 10.41 -1.62
C ALA A 351 -4.38 11.27 -1.76
N TYR A 352 -4.25 12.55 -2.11
CA TYR A 352 -5.40 13.41 -2.40
C TYR A 352 -6.20 12.94 -3.62
N ALA A 353 -5.52 12.55 -4.71
CA ALA A 353 -6.18 12.00 -5.89
C ALA A 353 -7.03 10.78 -5.58
N GLN A 354 -6.50 9.85 -4.77
CA GLN A 354 -7.22 8.65 -4.36
C GLN A 354 -8.34 8.93 -3.36
N ALA A 355 -8.18 9.90 -2.47
CA ALA A 355 -9.18 10.24 -1.48
C ALA A 355 -10.38 11.00 -2.07
N ASN A 356 -10.13 11.84 -3.08
CA ASN A 356 -11.08 12.86 -3.55
C ASN A 356 -11.45 12.73 -5.04
N GLY A 357 -10.78 11.84 -5.79
CA GLY A 357 -10.96 11.67 -7.24
C GLY A 357 -10.18 12.68 -8.10
N ALA A 358 -9.48 13.64 -7.48
CA ALA A 358 -8.60 14.60 -8.15
C ALA A 358 -7.44 15.00 -7.21
N PRO A 359 -6.25 15.35 -7.74
CA PRO A 359 -5.11 15.77 -6.93
C PRO A 359 -5.33 17.18 -6.37
N ARG A 360 -6.32 17.32 -5.49
CA ARG A 360 -6.71 18.57 -4.84
C ARG A 360 -6.51 18.47 -3.34
N ARG A 361 -5.83 19.48 -2.81
CA ARG A 361 -5.58 19.60 -1.37
C ARG A 361 -6.84 20.08 -0.66
N GLU A 362 -7.69 19.14 -0.29
CA GLU A 362 -8.99 19.39 0.34
C GLU A 362 -9.27 18.40 1.48
N GLY A 363 -10.44 18.49 2.11
CA GLY A 363 -10.82 17.64 3.24
C GLY A 363 -10.13 17.96 4.58
N LEU A 364 -10.38 17.10 5.56
CA LEU A 364 -9.98 17.31 6.96
C LEU A 364 -8.47 17.36 7.14
N GLU A 365 -7.76 16.49 6.44
CA GLU A 365 -6.31 16.33 6.51
C GLU A 365 -5.60 17.62 6.06
N ALA A 366 -6.08 18.23 4.97
CA ALA A 366 -5.60 19.53 4.49
C ALA A 366 -5.81 20.63 5.54
N VAL A 367 -7.00 20.71 6.14
CA VAL A 367 -7.32 21.76 7.13
C VAL A 367 -6.50 21.61 8.40
N LEU A 368 -6.32 20.38 8.90
CA LEU A 368 -5.60 20.13 10.15
C LEU A 368 -4.09 20.32 10.02
N PHE A 369 -3.51 19.85 8.91
CA PHE A 369 -2.06 19.67 8.81
C PHE A 369 -1.40 20.44 7.67
N GLY A 370 -2.20 20.90 6.72
CA GLY A 370 -1.68 21.61 5.57
C GLY A 370 -0.88 22.84 5.99
N GLU A 371 0.28 23.03 5.39
CA GLU A 371 1.05 24.26 5.53
C GLU A 371 1.55 24.78 4.19
N GLY A 372 1.49 26.11 4.04
CA GLY A 372 2.01 26.85 2.89
C GLY A 372 1.32 26.50 1.57
N GLU A 373 2.02 26.82 0.48
CA GLU A 373 1.61 26.51 -0.89
C GLU A 373 2.62 25.56 -1.52
N TRP A 374 2.10 24.58 -2.26
CA TRP A 374 2.87 23.65 -3.06
C TRP A 374 2.00 23.21 -4.26
N GLU A 375 2.63 22.83 -5.36
CA GLU A 375 1.95 22.52 -6.63
C GLU A 375 1.20 21.19 -6.56
N CYS A 376 -0.05 21.23 -6.08
CA CYS A 376 -0.91 20.06 -5.95
C CYS A 376 -1.50 19.61 -7.29
N GLU A 377 -1.99 20.57 -8.08
CA GLU A 377 -2.77 20.33 -9.29
C GLU A 377 -1.94 20.20 -10.59
N ALA A 378 -0.61 20.22 -10.51
CA ALA A 378 0.21 20.00 -11.70
C ALA A 378 -0.15 18.65 -12.39
N PRO A 379 0.07 18.46 -13.69
CA PRO A 379 -0.04 17.13 -14.29
C PRO A 379 0.94 16.14 -13.65
N PHE A 380 0.54 14.87 -13.49
CA PHE A 380 1.46 13.82 -13.02
C PHE A 380 2.61 13.58 -14.01
N SER A 381 2.40 13.85 -15.30
CA SER A 381 3.43 13.82 -16.36
C SER A 381 4.43 14.97 -16.29
N GLU A 382 4.10 16.07 -15.59
CA GLU A 382 4.98 17.23 -15.38
C GLU A 382 5.75 17.14 -14.05
N ASN A 383 5.75 15.98 -13.39
CA ASN A 383 6.45 15.70 -12.14
C ASN A 383 8.00 15.64 -12.30
N ARG A 384 8.55 16.46 -13.21
CA ARG A 384 9.98 16.69 -13.44
C ARG A 384 10.73 17.19 -12.20
N LEU A 385 10.01 17.65 -11.17
CA LEU A 385 10.58 17.95 -9.86
C LEU A 385 11.19 16.72 -9.16
N LEU A 386 10.97 15.50 -9.66
CA LEU A 386 11.39 14.25 -9.01
C LEU A 386 12.35 13.37 -9.80
N SER A 387 12.38 13.46 -11.14
CA SER A 387 13.31 12.65 -11.95
C SER A 387 14.76 12.91 -11.57
N ASP A 388 15.05 14.13 -11.08
CA ASP A 388 16.40 14.56 -10.68
C ASP A 388 16.72 14.21 -9.22
N VAL A 389 15.75 13.74 -8.42
CA VAL A 389 15.89 13.56 -6.96
C VAL A 389 15.85 12.09 -6.53
N ARG A 390 15.40 11.15 -7.38
CA ARG A 390 15.17 9.75 -6.99
C ARG A 390 16.06 8.77 -7.74
N GLY A 391 17.07 8.27 -7.06
CA GLY A 391 17.92 7.18 -7.55
C GLY A 391 17.40 5.80 -7.17
N SER A 392 18.10 4.79 -7.66
CA SER A 392 18.04 3.42 -7.13
C SER A 392 18.50 3.38 -5.68
N ARG A 393 17.87 2.53 -4.87
CA ARG A 393 18.18 2.43 -3.44
C ARG A 393 18.02 0.99 -2.93
N LEU A 394 18.94 0.58 -2.06
CA LEU A 394 18.87 -0.67 -1.33
C LEU A 394 18.43 -0.40 0.11
N TYR A 395 17.50 -1.21 0.60
CA TYR A 395 17.06 -1.29 1.99
C TYR A 395 17.43 -2.68 2.51
N PRO A 396 18.67 -2.87 3.00
CA PRO A 396 19.20 -4.20 3.32
C PRO A 396 18.58 -4.83 4.57
N ASP A 397 18.08 -4.03 5.52
CA ASP A 397 17.47 -4.56 6.74
C ASP A 397 16.00 -4.95 6.49
N ALA A 398 15.26 -4.10 5.76
CA ALA A 398 13.90 -4.38 5.32
C ALA A 398 13.85 -5.47 4.24
N GLY A 399 14.89 -5.51 3.41
CA GLY A 399 15.05 -6.44 2.30
C GLY A 399 14.33 -6.03 1.02
N PHE A 400 14.42 -4.75 0.67
CA PHE A 400 13.93 -4.22 -0.60
C PHE A 400 15.06 -3.67 -1.46
N ALA A 401 14.96 -3.86 -2.78
CA ALA A 401 15.80 -3.17 -3.76
C ALA A 401 14.90 -2.39 -4.72
N VAL A 402 15.13 -1.08 -4.80
CA VAL A 402 14.42 -0.19 -5.71
C VAL A 402 15.33 0.18 -6.86
N GLY A 403 14.92 -0.14 -8.09
CA GLY A 403 15.66 0.16 -9.30
C GLY A 403 15.02 1.27 -10.12
N ARG A 404 15.81 2.31 -10.43
CA ARG A 404 15.49 3.43 -11.31
C ARG A 404 16.69 3.74 -12.20
N GLN A 405 16.44 4.14 -13.44
CA GLN A 405 17.52 4.48 -14.37
C GLN A 405 17.15 5.73 -15.15
N ALA A 406 18.06 6.69 -15.20
CA ALA A 406 17.84 7.92 -15.96
C ALA A 406 17.53 7.60 -17.43
N GLY A 407 16.50 8.25 -17.97
CA GLY A 407 16.03 8.03 -19.34
C GLY A 407 15.14 6.80 -19.55
N ASN A 408 15.03 5.91 -18.55
CA ASN A 408 14.10 4.78 -18.60
C ASN A 408 12.86 5.09 -17.77
N PRO A 409 11.64 5.05 -18.34
CA PRO A 409 10.42 5.27 -17.57
C PRO A 409 10.05 4.07 -16.68
N LEU A 410 10.69 2.91 -16.88
CA LEU A 410 10.50 1.73 -16.05
C LEU A 410 11.26 1.85 -14.73
N SER A 411 10.63 1.34 -13.68
CA SER A 411 11.25 1.14 -12.38
C SER A 411 10.74 -0.13 -11.71
N PHE A 412 11.47 -0.63 -10.72
CA PHE A 412 11.07 -1.85 -10.01
C PHE A 412 11.26 -1.73 -8.50
N VAL A 413 10.46 -2.49 -7.75
CA VAL A 413 10.78 -2.93 -6.38
C VAL A 413 10.94 -4.44 -6.41
N LEU A 414 12.04 -4.92 -5.82
CA LEU A 414 12.31 -6.34 -5.59
C LEU A 414 12.25 -6.61 -4.09
N ASP A 415 11.34 -7.50 -3.69
CA ASP A 415 11.21 -7.97 -2.31
C ASP A 415 12.03 -9.25 -2.11
N TYR A 416 13.04 -9.17 -1.26
CA TYR A 416 13.81 -10.32 -0.79
C TYR A 416 13.83 -10.41 0.74
N GLY A 417 13.06 -9.58 1.43
CA GLY A 417 13.19 -9.33 2.87
C GLY A 417 12.58 -10.38 3.77
N GLN A 418 12.52 -10.08 5.07
CA GLN A 418 11.86 -10.97 6.02
C GLN A 418 10.38 -11.18 5.66
N HIS A 419 9.82 -12.30 6.10
CA HIS A 419 8.41 -12.61 5.84
C HIS A 419 7.48 -11.49 6.31
N GLY A 420 7.71 -10.88 7.48
CA GLY A 420 6.83 -9.84 8.04
C GLY A 420 5.79 -10.38 9.03
N GLY A 421 5.91 -11.64 9.46
CA GLY A 421 5.05 -12.24 10.49
C GLY A 421 3.61 -12.41 10.02
N SER A 422 2.63 -12.03 10.85
CA SER A 422 1.19 -12.22 10.56
C SER A 422 0.67 -11.44 9.37
N HIS A 423 1.42 -10.44 8.92
CA HIS A 423 1.10 -9.57 7.79
C HIS A 423 1.96 -9.87 6.57
N GLY A 424 2.87 -10.84 6.69
CA GLY A 424 3.75 -11.29 5.62
C GLY A 424 3.07 -12.13 4.55
N HIS A 425 3.63 -12.09 3.35
CA HIS A 425 3.20 -12.92 2.22
C HIS A 425 4.27 -13.96 1.85
N TYR A 426 3.86 -15.05 1.21
CA TYR A 426 4.75 -16.12 0.72
C TYR A 426 5.36 -15.77 -0.64
N ASP A 427 6.14 -14.70 -0.72
CA ASP A 427 6.40 -13.98 -1.96
C ASP A 427 7.87 -13.64 -2.23
N LYS A 428 8.82 -14.38 -1.67
CA LYS A 428 10.22 -13.98 -1.79
C LYS A 428 10.68 -13.96 -3.26
N LEU A 429 11.51 -12.95 -3.53
CA LEU A 429 11.94 -12.51 -4.85
C LEU A 429 10.81 -11.98 -5.74
N ASN A 430 9.72 -11.48 -5.17
CA ASN A 430 8.63 -10.84 -5.92
C ASN A 430 9.08 -9.53 -6.59
N LEU A 431 8.54 -9.28 -7.79
CA LEU A 431 8.80 -8.09 -8.60
C LEU A 431 7.54 -7.23 -8.67
N VAL A 432 7.66 -5.99 -8.22
CA VAL A 432 6.71 -4.93 -8.54
C VAL A 432 7.27 -4.11 -9.70
N LEU A 433 6.61 -4.14 -10.86
CA LEU A 433 7.02 -3.42 -12.06
C LEU A 433 6.19 -2.15 -12.25
N MET A 434 6.86 -1.03 -12.46
CA MET A 434 6.27 0.31 -12.55
C MET A 434 6.72 1.03 -13.82
N HIS A 435 5.88 1.95 -14.27
CA HIS A 435 6.14 2.99 -15.27
C HIS A 435 5.96 4.36 -14.62
N GLU A 436 6.38 5.44 -15.28
CA GLU A 436 6.13 6.81 -14.80
C GLU A 436 4.63 7.14 -14.60
N ASP A 437 3.77 6.49 -15.37
CA ASP A 437 2.31 6.66 -15.30
C ASP A 437 1.62 5.76 -14.25
N GLY A 438 2.36 4.85 -13.60
CA GLY A 438 1.84 3.96 -12.56
C GLY A 438 2.27 2.49 -12.72
N PHE A 439 1.58 1.58 -12.06
CA PHE A 439 1.96 0.15 -12.04
C PHE A 439 1.68 -0.56 -13.38
N ILE A 440 2.56 -1.51 -13.72
CA ILE A 440 2.40 -2.48 -14.81
C ILE A 440 2.09 -3.85 -14.22
N ALA A 441 2.95 -4.34 -13.32
CA ALA A 441 2.77 -5.56 -12.57
C ALA A 441 2.81 -5.20 -11.07
N PRO A 442 1.65 -4.88 -10.48
CA PRO A 442 1.58 -4.38 -9.11
C PRO A 442 1.62 -5.51 -8.10
N GLU A 443 1.87 -5.15 -6.84
CA GLU A 443 1.34 -5.90 -5.72
C GLU A 443 -0.18 -5.71 -5.60
N ARG A 444 -0.89 -6.75 -5.19
CA ARG A 444 -2.36 -6.77 -5.26
C ARG A 444 -3.03 -6.23 -3.98
N GLY A 445 -2.25 -6.03 -2.93
CA GLY A 445 -2.72 -5.76 -1.59
C GLY A 445 -3.54 -6.90 -1.01
N MET A 446 -4.32 -6.61 0.01
CA MET A 446 -4.99 -7.58 0.84
C MET A 446 -6.46 -7.23 1.06
N VAL A 447 -7.32 -8.21 0.84
CA VAL A 447 -8.76 -8.12 1.11
C VAL A 447 -9.03 -8.05 2.62
N PRO A 448 -10.20 -7.51 3.05
CA PRO A 448 -10.57 -7.56 4.46
C PRO A 448 -10.52 -9.01 4.99
N TYR A 449 -10.05 -9.19 6.23
CA TYR A 449 -9.73 -10.51 6.79
C TYR A 449 -10.94 -11.43 7.02
N GLY A 450 -12.17 -10.94 6.87
CA GLY A 450 -13.37 -11.77 6.80
C GLY A 450 -13.53 -12.51 5.46
N SER A 451 -12.76 -12.14 4.43
CA SER A 451 -12.77 -12.79 3.12
C SER A 451 -12.01 -14.11 3.15
N ALA A 452 -12.60 -15.16 2.57
CA ALA A 452 -11.90 -16.43 2.40
C ALA A 452 -10.62 -16.31 1.54
N LEU A 453 -10.57 -15.34 0.60
CA LEU A 453 -9.43 -15.12 -0.29
C LEU A 453 -8.16 -14.62 0.41
N ARG A 454 -8.24 -14.15 1.67
CA ARG A 454 -7.06 -13.73 2.45
C ARG A 454 -5.98 -14.81 2.49
N HIS A 455 -6.36 -16.01 2.93
CA HIS A 455 -5.42 -17.13 3.02
C HIS A 455 -5.43 -17.99 1.76
N ALA A 456 -6.57 -18.07 1.06
CA ALA A 456 -6.70 -18.87 -0.14
C ALA A 456 -5.94 -18.34 -1.36
N TRP A 457 -5.70 -17.02 -1.44
CA TRP A 457 -5.14 -16.39 -2.63
C TRP A 457 -4.12 -15.30 -2.31
N TYR A 458 -4.52 -14.21 -1.65
CA TYR A 458 -3.73 -12.97 -1.63
C TYR A 458 -2.38 -13.09 -0.91
N SER A 459 -2.25 -14.00 0.05
CA SER A 459 -0.98 -14.29 0.73
C SER A 459 -0.14 -15.36 0.03
N GLN A 460 -0.71 -16.09 -0.94
CA GLN A 460 -0.10 -17.27 -1.55
C GLN A 460 0.86 -16.89 -2.69
N THR A 461 1.91 -17.67 -2.90
CA THR A 461 2.94 -17.36 -3.90
C THR A 461 2.38 -17.16 -5.31
N ALA A 462 1.37 -17.93 -5.70
CA ALA A 462 0.74 -17.84 -7.01
C ALA A 462 0.08 -16.48 -7.30
N SER A 463 -0.25 -15.66 -6.28
CA SER A 463 -0.78 -14.31 -6.49
C SER A 463 0.31 -13.26 -6.75
N HIS A 464 1.58 -13.61 -6.59
CA HIS A 464 2.72 -12.70 -6.67
C HIS A 464 3.52 -12.91 -7.97
N ASN A 465 4.35 -11.95 -8.34
CA ASN A 465 5.16 -12.00 -9.56
C ASN A 465 6.48 -12.75 -9.30
N THR A 466 6.39 -14.02 -8.93
CA THR A 466 7.53 -14.89 -8.57
C THR A 466 7.26 -16.33 -9.02
N VAL A 467 7.96 -17.33 -8.45
CA VAL A 467 7.87 -18.74 -8.86
C VAL A 467 7.22 -19.65 -7.82
N THR A 468 6.39 -20.58 -8.28
CA THR A 468 5.91 -21.75 -7.51
C THR A 468 6.63 -23.03 -7.90
N VAL A 469 6.93 -23.91 -6.95
CA VAL A 469 7.53 -25.25 -7.22
C VAL A 469 6.54 -26.35 -6.83
N GLY A 470 6.21 -27.22 -7.78
CA GLY A 470 5.21 -28.28 -7.61
C GLY A 470 3.81 -27.75 -7.29
N GLY A 471 3.49 -26.51 -7.73
CA GLY A 471 2.23 -25.83 -7.42
C GLY A 471 2.06 -25.39 -5.96
N ARG A 472 3.12 -25.42 -5.16
CA ARG A 472 3.08 -25.04 -3.74
C ARG A 472 3.50 -23.58 -3.55
N SER A 473 2.96 -22.95 -2.51
CA SER A 473 3.51 -21.69 -2.00
C SER A 473 4.84 -21.91 -1.29
N GLN A 474 5.65 -20.84 -1.28
CA GLN A 474 6.90 -20.76 -0.54
C GLN A 474 6.65 -20.91 0.97
N SER A 475 7.69 -21.29 1.71
CA SER A 475 7.71 -21.22 3.17
C SER A 475 8.00 -19.80 3.67
N GLU A 476 7.66 -19.48 4.91
CA GLU A 476 8.11 -18.24 5.55
C GLU A 476 9.64 -18.19 5.61
N HIS A 477 10.23 -17.21 4.93
CA HIS A 477 11.69 -17.09 4.82
C HIS A 477 12.11 -15.65 4.51
N ALA A 478 13.42 -15.38 4.60
CA ALA A 478 14.05 -14.14 4.15
C ALA A 478 15.14 -14.48 3.13
N GLY A 479 15.09 -13.85 1.96
CA GLY A 479 16.17 -13.93 0.98
C GLY A 479 17.34 -13.01 1.33
N VAL A 480 18.29 -12.92 0.41
CA VAL A 480 19.47 -12.04 0.51
C VAL A 480 19.71 -11.32 -0.80
N CYS A 481 20.10 -10.05 -0.75
CA CYS A 481 20.64 -9.35 -1.91
C CYS A 481 22.14 -9.66 -2.02
N LEU A 482 22.52 -10.43 -3.04
CA LEU A 482 23.92 -10.79 -3.30
C LEU A 482 24.68 -9.65 -3.98
N LYS A 483 23.99 -8.85 -4.79
CA LYS A 483 24.61 -7.74 -5.52
C LYS A 483 23.59 -6.65 -5.83
N PHE A 484 23.97 -5.41 -5.53
CA PHE A 484 23.23 -4.21 -5.93
C PHE A 484 24.23 -3.18 -6.45
N GLU A 485 24.17 -2.90 -7.75
CA GLU A 485 25.05 -1.95 -8.42
C GLU A 485 24.23 -0.87 -9.11
N THR A 486 24.65 0.38 -8.96
CA THR A 486 24.06 1.53 -9.63
C THR A 486 25.15 2.27 -10.40
N GLY A 487 24.81 2.79 -11.57
CA GLY A 487 25.75 3.50 -12.44
C GLY A 487 25.03 4.41 -13.44
N ALA A 488 25.80 5.15 -14.24
CA ALA A 488 25.25 6.11 -15.19
C ALA A 488 24.31 5.48 -16.23
N ASP A 489 24.56 4.22 -16.60
CA ASP A 489 23.84 3.54 -17.68
C ASP A 489 23.02 2.32 -17.20
N ARG A 490 23.12 1.96 -15.91
CA ARG A 490 22.42 0.78 -15.37
C ARG A 490 22.12 0.83 -13.88
N THR A 491 21.10 0.08 -13.50
CA THR A 491 20.94 -0.51 -12.16
C THR A 491 20.84 -2.02 -12.27
N TYR A 492 21.62 -2.74 -11.45
CA TYR A 492 21.62 -4.20 -11.39
C TYR A 492 21.32 -4.66 -9.96
N ALA A 493 20.32 -5.53 -9.82
CA ALA A 493 20.02 -6.23 -8.57
C ALA A 493 20.08 -7.74 -8.80
N TRP A 494 20.70 -8.45 -7.86
CA TRP A 494 20.69 -9.90 -7.77
C TRP A 494 20.31 -10.26 -6.34
N ALA A 495 19.19 -10.96 -6.21
CA ALA A 495 18.74 -11.52 -4.96
C ALA A 495 18.56 -13.03 -5.04
N ARG A 496 18.75 -13.69 -3.90
CA ARG A 496 18.68 -15.14 -3.74
C ARG A 496 17.73 -15.52 -2.61
N SER A 497 17.00 -16.62 -2.80
CA SER A 497 16.26 -17.30 -1.74
C SER A 497 16.66 -18.78 -1.71
N GLU A 498 17.02 -19.28 -0.54
CA GLU A 498 17.41 -20.69 -0.31
C GLU A 498 16.44 -21.41 0.64
N GLY A 499 15.45 -20.69 1.19
CA GLY A 499 14.44 -21.24 2.11
C GLY A 499 13.01 -21.15 1.59
N ALA A 500 12.77 -20.65 0.37
CA ALA A 500 11.43 -20.66 -0.23
C ALA A 500 10.88 -22.09 -0.38
N TYR A 501 11.72 -23.04 -0.79
CA TYR A 501 11.40 -24.47 -0.84
C TYR A 501 12.61 -25.26 -0.34
N GLU A 502 12.37 -26.36 0.37
CA GLU A 502 13.42 -27.25 0.86
C GLU A 502 14.33 -27.73 -0.30
N GLY A 503 15.64 -27.52 -0.17
CA GLY A 503 16.64 -27.90 -1.17
C GLY A 503 16.66 -27.05 -2.45
N ALA A 504 15.84 -26.00 -2.54
CA ALA A 504 15.81 -25.14 -3.72
C ALA A 504 16.67 -23.88 -3.56
N VAL A 505 17.32 -23.46 -4.65
CA VAL A 505 17.97 -22.15 -4.76
C VAL A 505 17.29 -21.36 -5.87
N LEU A 506 16.80 -20.18 -5.51
CA LEU A 506 16.11 -19.25 -6.38
C LEU A 506 17.01 -18.03 -6.54
N ASP A 507 17.44 -17.71 -7.76
CA ASP A 507 18.23 -16.53 -8.09
C ASP A 507 17.46 -15.65 -9.07
N ARG A 508 17.19 -14.40 -8.69
CA ARG A 508 16.55 -13.43 -9.57
C ARG A 508 17.49 -12.27 -9.86
N HIS A 509 17.72 -12.02 -11.13
CA HIS A 509 18.55 -10.95 -11.64
C HIS A 509 17.70 -9.92 -12.37
N LEU A 510 17.79 -8.65 -11.95
CA LEU A 510 17.12 -7.52 -12.58
C LEU A 510 18.18 -6.54 -13.10
N TRP A 511 18.23 -6.37 -14.42
CA TRP A 511 19.13 -5.41 -15.08
C TRP A 511 18.33 -4.32 -15.77
N LEU A 512 18.27 -3.15 -15.14
CA LEU A 512 17.62 -1.96 -15.68
C LEU A 512 18.65 -1.11 -16.41
N SER A 513 18.55 -1.06 -17.74
CA SER A 513 19.33 -0.15 -18.59
C SER A 513 18.57 1.17 -18.82
N SER A 514 19.11 2.07 -19.64
CA SER A 514 18.42 3.29 -20.04
C SER A 514 17.20 3.07 -20.95
N GLY A 515 17.00 1.87 -21.53
CA GLY A 515 15.91 1.62 -22.50
C GLY A 515 15.05 0.38 -22.21
N TRP A 516 15.53 -0.54 -21.38
CA TRP A 516 14.83 -1.78 -21.09
C TRP A 516 15.21 -2.34 -19.72
N LEU A 517 14.35 -3.19 -19.17
CA LEU A 517 14.59 -4.01 -17.99
C LEU A 517 14.65 -5.48 -18.39
N LEU A 518 15.72 -6.17 -18.04
CA LEU A 518 15.81 -7.63 -18.13
C LEU A 518 15.55 -8.25 -16.75
N ASP A 519 14.63 -9.19 -16.71
CA ASP A 519 14.38 -10.09 -15.58
C ASP A 519 14.83 -11.50 -15.96
N TRP A 520 15.83 -12.03 -15.26
CA TRP A 520 16.35 -13.38 -15.45
C TRP A 520 16.27 -14.14 -14.13
N PHE A 521 15.35 -15.11 -14.07
CA PHE A 521 15.06 -15.90 -12.89
C PHE A 521 15.54 -17.35 -13.10
N VAL A 522 16.48 -17.79 -12.28
CA VAL A 522 17.03 -19.15 -12.27
C VAL A 522 16.54 -19.89 -11.04
N VAL A 523 16.02 -21.11 -11.22
CA VAL A 523 15.59 -21.98 -10.12
C VAL A 523 16.35 -23.29 -10.23
N THR A 524 17.06 -23.64 -9.17
CA THR A 524 17.79 -24.91 -9.02
C THR A 524 17.14 -25.74 -7.92
N LEU A 525 16.82 -26.99 -8.23
CA LEU A 525 16.18 -27.96 -7.35
C LEU A 525 17.10 -29.16 -7.10
N GLU A 526 16.86 -29.91 -6.03
CA GLU A 526 17.55 -31.19 -5.81
C GLU A 526 17.05 -32.30 -6.75
N ALA A 527 15.74 -32.31 -6.99
CA ALA A 527 15.05 -33.24 -7.87
C ALA A 527 14.28 -32.49 -8.96
N GLU A 528 14.00 -33.18 -10.06
CA GLU A 528 13.16 -32.62 -11.12
C GLU A 528 11.73 -32.39 -10.61
N ASP A 529 11.22 -31.18 -10.79
CA ASP A 529 9.84 -30.82 -10.49
C ASP A 529 9.33 -29.77 -11.49
N THR A 530 8.04 -29.45 -11.42
CA THR A 530 7.41 -28.36 -12.16
C THR A 530 7.65 -27.03 -11.47
N VAL A 531 8.03 -26.02 -12.24
CA VAL A 531 8.19 -24.64 -11.78
C VAL A 531 7.33 -23.74 -12.65
N ASP A 532 6.50 -22.93 -12.01
CA ASP A 532 5.66 -21.95 -12.68
C ASP A 532 6.14 -20.55 -12.33
N TRP A 533 6.48 -19.76 -13.34
CA TRP A 533 6.74 -18.32 -13.22
C TRP A 533 5.47 -17.55 -13.48
N TRP A 534 5.08 -16.75 -12.51
CA TRP A 534 3.86 -15.95 -12.50
C TRP A 534 4.20 -14.49 -12.80
N LEU A 535 3.45 -13.87 -13.71
CA LEU A 535 3.48 -12.43 -13.94
C LEU A 535 2.06 -11.92 -14.10
N HIS A 536 1.64 -11.03 -13.22
CA HIS A 536 0.30 -10.50 -13.17
C HIS A 536 0.28 -9.05 -13.63
N LEU A 537 -0.53 -8.75 -14.63
CA LEU A 537 -0.57 -7.44 -15.29
C LEU A 537 -1.82 -6.70 -14.84
N LEU A 538 -1.65 -5.47 -14.34
CA LEU A 538 -2.78 -4.64 -13.93
C LEU A 538 -3.79 -4.51 -15.09
N ARG A 539 -3.28 -4.33 -16.32
CA ARG A 539 -4.06 -4.23 -17.55
C ARG A 539 -3.30 -4.86 -18.72
N GLU A 540 -4.00 -5.69 -19.48
CA GLU A 540 -3.57 -6.06 -20.82
C GLU A 540 -3.95 -4.94 -21.80
N ALA A 541 -3.14 -4.70 -22.83
CA ALA A 541 -3.54 -3.81 -23.92
C ALA A 541 -4.64 -4.48 -24.76
N PRO A 542 -5.70 -3.77 -25.18
CA PRO A 542 -6.68 -4.31 -26.11
C PRO A 542 -6.00 -4.81 -27.37
N GLU A 543 -6.48 -5.93 -27.92
CA GLU A 543 -6.15 -6.32 -29.28
C GLU A 543 -6.64 -5.22 -30.24
N GLU A 544 -5.79 -4.72 -31.14
CA GLU A 544 -6.22 -3.77 -32.15
C GLU A 544 -7.21 -4.46 -33.11
N THR A 545 -8.51 -4.30 -32.85
CA THR A 545 -9.53 -4.52 -33.87
C THR A 545 -9.50 -3.36 -34.86
N GLY A 546 -8.60 -3.43 -35.85
CA GLY A 546 -8.67 -2.74 -37.14
C GLY A 546 -8.67 -1.21 -37.12
N ALA A 547 -7.48 -0.60 -37.16
CA ALA A 547 -7.29 0.65 -37.88
C ALA A 547 -7.05 0.34 -39.37
N SER A 548 -8.14 0.16 -40.11
CA SER A 548 -8.13 0.20 -41.58
C SER A 548 -7.78 1.62 -42.03
N GLU A 549 -6.49 1.95 -42.10
CA GLU A 549 -6.06 2.87 -43.15
C GLU A 549 -6.05 2.07 -44.46
N LYS A 550 -6.92 2.46 -45.39
CA LYS A 550 -6.92 1.94 -46.75
C LYS A 550 -5.55 2.18 -47.38
N ALA A 551 -4.68 1.18 -47.33
CA ALA A 551 -3.59 1.06 -48.26
C ALA A 551 -4.18 0.58 -49.60
N ASP A 552 -4.50 1.52 -50.49
CA ASP A 552 -4.82 1.22 -51.88
C ASP A 552 -3.56 0.61 -52.54
N GLY A 553 -3.50 -0.72 -52.61
CA GLY A 553 -2.43 -1.45 -53.28
C GLY A 553 -2.59 -2.97 -53.14
N PRO A 554 -2.59 -3.76 -54.22
CA PRO A 554 -2.82 -5.22 -54.15
C PRO A 554 -1.76 -6.03 -53.39
N ASP A 555 -0.65 -5.42 -52.96
CA ASP A 555 0.49 -6.09 -52.33
C ASP A 555 0.68 -5.73 -50.84
N GLY A 556 -0.27 -5.01 -50.22
CA GLY A 556 -0.19 -4.55 -48.83
C GLY A 556 -0.76 -5.49 -47.75
N ALA A 557 -1.45 -6.57 -48.16
CA ALA A 557 -2.23 -7.41 -47.24
C ALA A 557 -1.43 -8.50 -46.50
N GLU A 558 -0.18 -8.79 -46.87
CA GLU A 558 0.62 -9.88 -46.28
C GLU A 558 1.60 -9.43 -45.17
N ARG A 559 1.70 -8.14 -44.83
CA ARG A 559 2.64 -7.64 -43.80
C ARG A 559 2.01 -7.21 -42.47
N ALA A 560 0.67 -7.23 -42.35
CA ALA A 560 -0.04 -6.89 -41.12
C ALA A 560 -0.51 -8.13 -40.30
N GLN A 561 -0.21 -9.35 -40.76
CA GLN A 561 -0.70 -10.61 -40.16
C GLN A 561 0.24 -11.27 -39.14
N GLY A 562 1.29 -10.57 -38.68
CA GLY A 562 2.33 -11.19 -37.84
C GLY A 562 2.04 -11.31 -36.34
N LEU A 563 0.95 -10.75 -35.81
CA LEU A 563 0.79 -10.56 -34.36
C LEU A 563 -0.58 -10.92 -33.77
N ALA A 564 -1.50 -11.51 -34.54
CA ALA A 564 -2.89 -11.72 -34.06
C ALA A 564 -3.46 -13.14 -34.18
N ASP A 565 -2.84 -14.09 -34.88
CA ASP A 565 -3.41 -15.44 -35.02
C ASP A 565 -2.40 -16.50 -34.56
N ARG A 566 -2.52 -16.94 -33.31
CA ARG A 566 -1.96 -18.22 -32.87
C ARG A 566 -3.01 -18.95 -32.06
N ASP A 567 -3.38 -20.13 -32.54
CA ASP A 567 -4.40 -21.03 -31.98
C ASP A 567 -4.43 -20.98 -30.45
N ILE A 568 -5.51 -20.39 -29.92
CA ILE A 568 -5.83 -20.42 -28.49
C ILE A 568 -6.40 -21.80 -28.21
N GLY A 569 -5.73 -22.57 -27.35
CA GLY A 569 -6.22 -23.87 -26.90
C GLY A 569 -7.41 -23.75 -25.95
N ASP A 570 -8.12 -24.85 -25.71
CA ASP A 570 -9.25 -24.89 -24.76
C ASP A 570 -8.84 -24.34 -23.37
N ALA A 571 -9.73 -23.57 -22.75
CA ALA A 571 -9.53 -23.04 -21.40
C ALA A 571 -9.43 -24.18 -20.38
N VAL A 572 -8.35 -24.22 -19.61
CA VAL A 572 -8.11 -25.19 -18.54
C VAL A 572 -8.11 -24.47 -17.19
N GLN A 573 -8.78 -25.04 -16.19
CA GLN A 573 -8.62 -24.61 -14.81
C GLN A 573 -7.31 -25.18 -14.26
N VAL A 574 -6.35 -24.33 -13.94
CA VAL A 574 -5.12 -24.74 -13.24
C VAL A 574 -5.33 -24.49 -11.74
N MET A 575 -5.05 -25.52 -10.95
CA MET A 575 -5.30 -25.60 -9.50
C MET A 575 -4.90 -24.35 -8.71
N ALA A 576 -5.83 -23.86 -7.90
CA ALA A 576 -5.69 -23.70 -6.44
C ALA A 576 -7.11 -23.91 -5.88
N ASP A 577 -7.29 -24.75 -4.85
CA ASP A 577 -8.60 -25.24 -4.35
C ASP A 577 -9.61 -24.14 -3.92
N TYR A 578 -9.26 -22.85 -4.07
CA TYR A 578 -10.01 -21.74 -3.48
C TYR A 578 -10.10 -20.47 -4.34
N ALA A 579 -9.32 -20.32 -5.41
CA ALA A 579 -9.40 -19.19 -6.33
C ALA A 579 -9.48 -19.76 -7.75
N GLN A 580 -10.63 -19.63 -8.42
CA GLN A 580 -10.80 -20.17 -9.77
C GLN A 580 -9.92 -19.40 -10.76
N ILE A 581 -8.73 -19.94 -11.07
CA ILE A 581 -7.85 -19.40 -12.10
C ILE A 581 -8.24 -20.02 -13.44
N LYS A 582 -8.49 -19.17 -14.44
CA LYS A 582 -8.66 -19.61 -15.83
C LYS A 582 -7.33 -19.48 -16.53
N ALA A 583 -6.92 -20.51 -17.25
CA ALA A 583 -5.70 -20.51 -18.04
C ALA A 583 -6.00 -20.94 -19.47
N GLU A 584 -5.45 -20.21 -20.43
CA GLU A 584 -5.55 -20.50 -21.85
C GLU A 584 -4.14 -20.74 -22.39
N ARG A 585 -3.91 -21.94 -22.95
CA ARG A 585 -2.59 -22.32 -23.46
C ARG A 585 -2.31 -21.54 -24.75
N LEU A 586 -1.14 -20.92 -24.81
CA LEU A 586 -0.65 -20.21 -25.98
C LEU A 586 0.20 -21.15 -26.86
N ALA A 587 0.10 -20.97 -28.18
CA ALA A 587 0.88 -21.78 -29.13
C ALA A 587 2.39 -21.51 -29.01
N ALA A 588 3.19 -22.55 -29.25
CA ALA A 588 4.64 -22.45 -29.23
C ALA A 588 5.17 -21.46 -30.28
N ALA A 589 6.31 -20.82 -29.97
CA ALA A 589 6.99 -19.88 -30.85
C ALA A 589 8.46 -20.25 -30.98
N GLU A 590 9.03 -20.07 -32.18
CA GLU A 590 10.49 -20.19 -32.38
C GLU A 590 11.27 -18.99 -31.79
N SER A 591 10.58 -17.86 -31.54
CA SER A 591 11.12 -16.62 -30.96
C SER A 591 10.44 -16.27 -29.62
N ALA A 592 10.98 -15.30 -28.88
CA ALA A 592 10.30 -14.76 -27.69
C ALA A 592 8.85 -14.36 -28.00
N VAL A 593 7.93 -14.70 -27.10
CA VAL A 593 6.52 -14.32 -27.18
C VAL A 593 6.40 -12.90 -26.61
N VAL A 594 5.75 -12.02 -27.37
CA VAL A 594 5.61 -10.60 -27.00
C VAL A 594 4.19 -10.35 -26.50
N PHE A 595 4.10 -9.80 -25.29
CA PHE A 595 2.86 -9.36 -24.68
C PHE A 595 2.84 -7.84 -24.57
N ARG A 596 1.64 -7.25 -24.62
CA ARG A 596 1.45 -5.82 -24.41
C ARG A 596 0.67 -5.58 -23.13
N ALA A 597 1.30 -4.89 -22.20
CA ALA A 597 0.67 -4.40 -20.98
C ALA A 597 0.42 -2.89 -21.08
N ARG A 598 -0.46 -2.36 -20.24
CA ARG A 598 -0.63 -0.93 -20.05
C ARG A 598 -0.25 -0.50 -18.66
N ALA A 599 0.50 0.59 -18.55
CA ALA A 599 0.79 1.22 -17.29
C ALA A 599 -0.31 2.19 -16.86
N GLY A 600 -0.54 2.30 -15.55
CA GLY A 600 -1.45 3.27 -14.95
C GLY A 600 -2.93 2.86 -14.98
N ASP A 601 -3.81 3.75 -14.52
CA ASP A 601 -5.26 3.57 -14.55
C ASP A 601 -5.95 4.53 -15.56
N ASP A 602 -7.22 4.25 -15.88
CA ASP A 602 -8.00 5.10 -16.81
C ASP A 602 -8.30 6.49 -16.24
N VAL A 603 -8.07 6.72 -14.95
CA VAL A 603 -8.43 7.97 -14.26
C VAL A 603 -7.64 9.14 -14.84
N HIS A 604 -6.43 8.88 -15.34
CA HIS A 604 -5.53 9.92 -15.86
C HIS A 604 -5.43 9.94 -17.40
N GLY A 605 -6.10 9.05 -18.12
CA GLY A 605 -6.20 9.08 -19.59
C GLY A 605 -4.89 8.91 -20.37
N LEU A 606 -3.79 8.50 -19.72
CA LEU A 606 -2.44 8.44 -20.26
C LEU A 606 -1.85 7.02 -20.22
N ALA A 607 -2.63 5.99 -20.59
CA ALA A 607 -2.13 4.63 -20.59
C ALA A 607 -1.03 4.44 -21.65
N ARG A 608 0.20 4.15 -21.22
CA ARG A 608 1.32 3.79 -22.10
C ARG A 608 1.43 2.28 -22.22
N GLU A 609 1.68 1.83 -23.44
CA GLU A 609 1.92 0.41 -23.71
C GLU A 609 3.36 0.03 -23.41
N ILE A 610 3.53 -1.17 -22.87
CA ILE A 610 4.81 -1.78 -22.54
C ILE A 610 4.86 -3.14 -23.23
N ALA A 611 5.94 -3.40 -23.96
CA ALA A 611 6.21 -4.69 -24.56
C ALA A 611 6.94 -5.59 -23.55
N ILE A 612 6.48 -6.82 -23.42
CA ILE A 612 7.05 -7.86 -22.55
C ILE A 612 7.46 -9.02 -23.44
N HIS A 613 8.76 -9.21 -23.65
CA HIS A 613 9.29 -10.30 -24.45
C HIS A 613 9.69 -11.44 -23.52
N ALA A 614 8.90 -12.52 -23.47
CA ALA A 614 9.19 -13.70 -22.67
C ALA A 614 9.89 -14.77 -23.52
N LEU A 615 11.05 -15.26 -23.08
CA LEU A 615 11.69 -16.42 -23.68
C LEU A 615 10.95 -17.70 -23.28
N VAL A 616 10.54 -18.48 -24.28
CA VAL A 616 9.81 -19.73 -24.09
C VAL A 616 10.64 -20.88 -24.68
N PRO A 617 11.54 -21.50 -23.88
CA PRO A 617 12.34 -22.62 -24.35
C PRO A 617 11.49 -23.78 -24.85
N ALA A 618 12.04 -24.58 -25.77
CA ALA A 618 11.39 -25.81 -26.23
C ALA A 618 11.02 -26.72 -25.05
N GLY A 619 9.79 -27.24 -25.04
CA GLY A 619 9.25 -28.05 -23.94
C GLY A 619 8.63 -27.26 -22.79
N SER A 620 8.70 -25.91 -22.82
CA SER A 620 7.95 -25.06 -21.88
C SER A 620 6.49 -24.96 -22.29
N GLU A 621 5.63 -24.64 -21.32
CA GLU A 621 4.24 -24.29 -21.55
C GLU A 621 4.05 -22.82 -21.17
N LEU A 622 3.21 -22.12 -21.92
CA LEU A 622 2.89 -20.73 -21.67
C LEU A 622 1.38 -20.56 -21.69
N TYR A 623 0.88 -19.82 -20.72
CA TYR A 623 -0.54 -19.60 -20.53
C TYR A 623 -0.82 -18.11 -20.36
N ARG A 624 -1.89 -17.64 -21.00
CA ARG A 624 -2.58 -16.45 -20.53
C ARG A 624 -3.46 -16.87 -19.36
N ILE A 625 -3.34 -16.18 -18.23
CA ILE A 625 -4.13 -16.48 -17.03
C ILE A 625 -5.07 -15.34 -16.69
N GLN A 626 -6.22 -15.68 -16.12
CA GLN A 626 -7.12 -14.76 -15.42
C GLN A 626 -7.23 -15.21 -13.98
N SER A 627 -6.88 -14.30 -13.08
CA SER A 627 -6.87 -14.50 -11.63
C SER A 627 -7.78 -13.47 -10.96
N PRO A 628 -8.16 -13.64 -9.67
CA PRO A 628 -8.85 -12.59 -8.92
C PRO A 628 -8.15 -11.23 -9.07
N GLY A 629 -8.90 -10.14 -8.98
CA GLY A 629 -8.37 -8.77 -9.14
C GLY A 629 -7.42 -8.32 -8.03
N THR A 630 -7.13 -7.02 -7.98
CA THR A 630 -6.52 -6.42 -6.79
C THR A 630 -7.52 -6.43 -5.63
N SER A 631 -7.05 -6.18 -4.41
CA SER A 631 -7.93 -6.12 -3.22
C SER A 631 -8.98 -5.00 -3.26
N LEU A 632 -8.87 -4.04 -4.20
CA LEU A 632 -9.92 -3.05 -4.47
C LEU A 632 -11.18 -3.71 -5.04
N ASP A 633 -11.00 -4.64 -5.97
CA ASP A 633 -12.08 -5.32 -6.66
C ASP A 633 -11.64 -6.74 -7.09
N PRO A 634 -11.70 -7.71 -6.17
CA PRO A 634 -11.29 -9.09 -6.45
C PRO A 634 -12.13 -9.77 -7.54
N ALA A 635 -13.36 -9.31 -7.74
CA ALA A 635 -14.29 -9.89 -8.71
C ALA A 635 -13.98 -9.47 -10.16
N ARG A 636 -13.26 -8.37 -10.36
CA ARG A 636 -12.73 -7.97 -11.67
C ARG A 636 -11.42 -8.72 -11.95
N PRO A 637 -11.41 -9.71 -12.85
CA PRO A 637 -10.24 -10.54 -13.04
C PRO A 637 -9.04 -9.73 -13.56
N MET A 638 -7.85 -10.08 -13.07
CA MET A 638 -6.59 -9.51 -13.54
C MET A 638 -5.92 -10.50 -14.48
N ALA A 639 -5.51 -10.01 -15.65
CA ALA A 639 -4.79 -10.79 -16.65
C ALA A 639 -3.35 -11.05 -16.17
N GLY A 640 -2.74 -12.09 -16.70
CA GLY A 640 -1.35 -12.40 -16.43
C GLY A 640 -0.82 -13.47 -17.35
N LEU A 641 0.43 -13.84 -17.10
CA LEU A 641 1.16 -14.88 -17.76
C LEU A 641 1.58 -15.92 -16.72
N LEU A 642 1.48 -17.17 -17.13
CA LEU A 642 2.14 -18.28 -16.44
C LEU A 642 3.02 -18.99 -17.44
N GLN A 643 4.32 -19.06 -17.16
CA GLN A 643 5.23 -19.92 -17.88
C GLN A 643 5.59 -21.11 -17.00
N ARG A 644 5.33 -22.31 -17.51
CA ARG A 644 5.60 -23.57 -16.84
C ARG A 644 6.78 -24.27 -17.48
N GLN A 645 7.73 -24.67 -16.65
CA GLN A 645 8.86 -25.52 -17.04
C GLN A 645 8.96 -26.70 -16.08
N ARG A 646 9.61 -27.77 -16.52
CA ARG A 646 9.91 -28.93 -15.68
C ARG A 646 11.38 -29.27 -15.82
N GLY A 647 12.07 -29.40 -14.70
CA GLY A 647 13.52 -29.61 -14.73
C GLY A 647 14.12 -29.48 -13.34
N ARG A 648 15.40 -29.90 -13.23
CA ARG A 648 16.21 -29.67 -12.03
C ARG A 648 16.81 -28.26 -12.00
N VAL A 649 17.10 -27.70 -13.17
CA VAL A 649 17.51 -26.30 -13.34
C VAL A 649 16.63 -25.72 -14.43
N VAL A 650 15.84 -24.72 -14.07
CA VAL A 650 14.93 -24.03 -15.00
C VAL A 650 15.24 -22.54 -14.99
N GLN A 651 14.99 -21.88 -16.12
CA GLN A 651 15.30 -20.47 -16.30
C GLN A 651 14.16 -19.76 -17.00
N PHE A 652 13.75 -18.62 -16.44
CA PHE A 652 12.80 -17.70 -17.03
C PHE A 652 13.53 -16.40 -17.35
N ALA A 653 13.28 -15.86 -18.54
CA ALA A 653 13.89 -14.61 -18.96
C ALA A 653 12.85 -13.76 -19.68
N ALA A 654 12.63 -12.56 -19.18
CA ALA A 654 11.68 -11.59 -19.70
C ALA A 654 12.35 -10.23 -19.89
N LEU A 655 12.08 -9.58 -21.02
CA LEU A 655 12.53 -8.22 -21.31
C LEU A 655 11.33 -7.29 -21.34
N TYR A 656 11.38 -6.22 -20.56
CA TYR A 656 10.37 -5.17 -20.53
C TYR A 656 10.92 -3.92 -21.22
N ALA A 657 10.18 -3.38 -22.18
CA ALA A 657 10.56 -2.18 -22.90
C ALA A 657 9.33 -1.30 -23.22
N PRO A 658 9.46 0.03 -23.26
CA PRO A 658 8.39 0.91 -23.74
C PRO A 658 7.91 0.51 -25.15
N ALA A 659 6.60 0.55 -25.42
CA ALA A 659 6.07 0.19 -26.73
C ALA A 659 6.51 1.19 -27.81
N GLY A 660 6.94 0.66 -28.96
CA GLY A 660 7.52 1.42 -30.08
C GLY A 660 9.02 1.23 -30.24
N ASP A 661 9.70 0.73 -29.21
CA ASP A 661 11.10 0.34 -29.28
C ASP A 661 11.25 -1.00 -30.02
N SER A 662 12.27 -1.12 -30.88
CA SER A 662 12.62 -2.38 -31.55
C SER A 662 13.35 -3.32 -30.60
N ALA A 663 12.77 -3.55 -29.43
CA ALA A 663 13.32 -4.46 -28.44
C ALA A 663 13.12 -5.92 -28.89
N ALA A 664 14.10 -6.77 -28.67
CA ALA A 664 13.99 -8.19 -28.91
C ALA A 664 14.85 -8.97 -27.92
N LEU A 665 14.36 -10.14 -27.53
CA LEU A 665 15.04 -11.06 -26.64
C LEU A 665 15.25 -12.39 -27.39
N CYS A 666 16.49 -12.86 -27.46
CA CYS A 666 16.83 -14.12 -28.12
C CYS A 666 17.76 -14.95 -27.24
N ARG A 667 17.57 -16.27 -27.22
CA ARG A 667 18.47 -17.18 -26.51
C ARG A 667 19.64 -17.57 -27.42
N ILE A 668 20.87 -17.39 -26.94
CA ILE A 668 22.09 -17.86 -27.62
C ILE A 668 22.49 -19.24 -27.09
N SER A 669 22.49 -19.41 -25.76
CA SER A 669 22.82 -20.66 -25.07
C SER A 669 22.06 -20.79 -23.75
N ASP A 670 22.39 -21.78 -22.92
CA ASP A 670 21.82 -21.95 -21.59
C ASP A 670 22.25 -20.87 -20.59
N THR A 671 23.33 -20.17 -20.89
CA THR A 671 23.92 -19.15 -20.02
C THR A 671 24.05 -17.80 -20.72
N GLU A 672 23.54 -17.65 -21.94
CA GLU A 672 23.72 -16.42 -22.71
C GLU A 672 22.48 -16.09 -23.54
N ILE A 673 22.05 -14.84 -23.45
CA ILE A 673 20.94 -14.29 -24.23
C ILE A 673 21.39 -13.01 -24.93
N GLU A 674 20.79 -12.74 -26.08
CA GLU A 674 20.93 -11.49 -26.81
C GLU A 674 19.75 -10.59 -26.52
N VAL A 675 20.03 -9.35 -26.12
CA VAL A 675 19.06 -8.27 -25.98
C VAL A 675 19.33 -7.26 -27.08
N ARG A 676 18.38 -7.08 -27.99
CA ARG A 676 18.36 -5.94 -28.92
C ARG A 676 17.48 -4.88 -28.29
N GLY A 677 18.00 -3.66 -28.15
CA GLY A 677 17.24 -2.51 -27.71
C GLY A 677 17.51 -1.31 -28.62
N THR A 678 16.91 -0.18 -28.26
CA THR A 678 17.09 1.10 -28.97
C THR A 678 18.56 1.54 -29.09
N ASN A 679 19.37 1.23 -28.08
CA ASN A 679 20.78 1.61 -28.02
C ASN A 679 21.74 0.55 -28.61
N GLY A 680 21.22 -0.45 -29.32
CA GLY A 680 22.01 -1.50 -29.97
C GLY A 680 21.76 -2.89 -29.40
N THR A 681 22.63 -3.83 -29.79
CA THR A 681 22.53 -5.24 -29.40
C THR A 681 23.61 -5.57 -28.36
N VAL A 682 23.20 -6.22 -27.28
CA VAL A 682 24.09 -6.66 -26.20
C VAL A 682 23.92 -8.16 -25.95
N ALA A 683 25.03 -8.82 -25.67
CA ALA A 683 25.04 -10.18 -25.14
C ALA A 683 25.06 -10.11 -23.61
N VAL A 684 24.13 -10.80 -22.96
CA VAL A 684 24.03 -10.93 -21.52
C VAL A 684 24.33 -12.37 -21.16
N ARG A 685 25.42 -12.58 -20.41
CA ARG A 685 25.85 -13.90 -19.96
C ARG A 685 25.66 -14.05 -18.46
N LEU A 686 24.97 -15.11 -18.06
CA LEU A 686 24.88 -15.56 -16.68
C LEU A 686 26.21 -16.23 -16.28
N ALA A 687 26.89 -15.66 -15.30
CA ALA A 687 28.13 -16.18 -14.72
C ALA A 687 27.98 -16.43 -13.22
N GLU A 688 28.98 -17.07 -12.60
CA GLU A 688 28.98 -17.37 -11.16
C GLU A 688 28.89 -16.11 -10.28
N ASP A 689 29.40 -14.97 -10.76
CA ASP A 689 29.44 -13.68 -10.06
C ASP A 689 28.34 -12.69 -10.52
N GLY A 690 27.32 -13.21 -11.21
CA GLY A 690 26.15 -12.48 -11.69
C GLY A 690 26.11 -12.29 -13.21
N LEU A 691 25.36 -11.29 -13.66
CA LEU A 691 25.20 -11.00 -15.08
C LEU A 691 26.38 -10.20 -15.64
N LEU A 692 26.91 -10.66 -16.76
CA LEU A 692 27.94 -9.98 -17.55
C LEU A 692 27.31 -9.48 -18.85
N VAL A 693 27.22 -8.17 -19.01
CA VAL A 693 26.68 -7.53 -20.21
C VAL A 693 27.81 -6.98 -21.06
N ARG A 694 27.83 -7.34 -22.35
CA ARG A 694 28.83 -6.90 -23.32
C ARG A 694 28.14 -6.46 -24.62
N PRO A 695 28.69 -5.49 -25.37
CA PRO A 695 28.24 -5.25 -26.74
C PRO A 695 28.31 -6.55 -27.54
N ALA A 696 27.26 -6.87 -28.30
CA ALA A 696 27.33 -8.01 -29.22
C ALA A 696 28.42 -7.72 -30.25
N MET A 697 29.32 -8.68 -30.49
CA MET A 697 30.34 -8.50 -31.52
C MET A 697 29.61 -8.36 -32.86
N SER A 698 29.80 -7.23 -33.56
CA SER A 698 29.38 -7.15 -34.94
C SER A 698 30.12 -8.23 -35.71
N GLU A 699 29.42 -9.06 -36.48
CA GLU A 699 30.03 -9.83 -37.56
C GLU A 699 30.50 -8.85 -38.64
N ALA A 700 31.55 -8.08 -38.35
CA ALA A 700 32.28 -7.31 -39.33
C ALA A 700 33.47 -8.16 -39.79
N GLY A 701 33.27 -8.87 -40.91
CA GLY A 701 34.35 -9.29 -41.79
C GLY A 701 34.60 -10.79 -41.88
N ASN A 702 33.78 -11.50 -42.67
CA ASN A 702 34.30 -12.50 -43.59
C ASN A 702 33.33 -12.82 -44.74
N ARG A 703 33.28 -11.94 -45.75
CA ARG A 703 33.53 -12.25 -47.18
C ARG A 703 33.37 -11.01 -48.05
#